data_AF-A0A8C3A6H1-F1
#
_entry.id   AF-A0A8C3A6H1-F1
#
_cell.length_a   1.000
_cell.length_b   1.000
_cell.length_c   1.000
_cell.angle_alpha   90.00
_cell.angle_beta   90.00
_cell.angle_gamma   90.00
#
_symmetry.space_group_name_H-M   'P 1'
#
loop_
_entity.id
_entity.type
_entity.pdbx_description
1 polymer ?
#
loop_
_entity_poly.entity_id
_entity_poly.type
_entity_poly.pdbx_seq_one_letter_code
_entity_poly.pdbx_strand_id
1 'polypeptide(L)'
;MTSTADRLAHQKEREEGIGTNQKAVKFSKQDYDTLRRQCLERGRLFEDNCFPAEPKSLGFKELGPYSSKTRGVVWKRPTELCSNPKFIDDGATRTDICQGALGDCWLLAAIASLTLDQRILARVVPHGQSFTEGYAGIFHFQFWQFGEWVDVVVDDRLPTRDGKLLFVHSAEGSEFWSALLEKAYSKVHGCYEALSGGNTIEGFEDFTGGIAEVYTLDKAPTKLFHIMQRALSLGSLMGCSIDITNAYETEAVTALKLVKGHAYSVTGAEEVRFRGRPVQLVRIRNPWGQVEWTGPWSDGSSEWKHVGEDQKSKLNHVADDGEFWMSYSDFIKQFSTLEICNLTPDTLMSDDVGHWNNYQFEGMWRVGSSAGGCRNNQATFSSNPQFVVRLEDVDDDPLDGEDGCTFLVGLMQKDGRRQKRLDRNLEPIGFAIYEYKGCSNVHLGPDVLLRQRAVAMSSNFINTREVCDRFKLPPGEYAIVPSTFQPHKKGSFILRVFSEKQAATSKLNPNLDYKVKNKLYCAFLKQDMEISVFELVTILNNVVSHRDFFINFNIPQKDESAMLGLLEFHLLWSKIQKYLEIFKTFDTDNSGTMSSHEMRGATSEAGFQVNIAVLQSIVNRYADAHYAIDFDSFVGCLIKLEMLFSKCQQAQQVFLILIWRPVHNTCIYISVCQLEIFKALERADKGKMELDIQQVCERMTNWFVPD
;
A
#
# COMPACT_ATOMS: atom_id res chain seq x y z
N MET A 1 -7.86 -7.38 -13.04
CA MET A 1 -7.18 -6.07 -13.03
C MET A 1 -8.27 -5.03 -12.94
N THR A 2 -8.19 -4.12 -11.98
CA THR A 2 -9.08 -2.94 -11.90
C THR A 2 -8.86 -2.08 -13.15
N SER A 3 -9.94 -1.59 -13.74
CA SER A 3 -9.86 -0.64 -14.85
C SER A 3 -9.25 0.67 -14.36
N THR A 4 -8.82 1.54 -15.26
CA THR A 4 -8.27 2.82 -14.79
C THR A 4 -9.39 3.76 -14.34
N ALA A 5 -10.59 3.62 -14.92
CA ALA A 5 -11.78 4.27 -14.40
C ALA A 5 -12.06 3.87 -12.94
N ASP A 6 -11.95 2.59 -12.58
CA ASP A 6 -12.12 2.14 -11.19
C ASP A 6 -11.09 2.81 -10.27
N ARG A 7 -9.84 2.96 -10.72
CA ARG A 7 -8.78 3.60 -9.93
C ARG A 7 -9.03 5.09 -9.73
N LEU A 8 -9.50 5.81 -10.75
CA LEU A 8 -9.82 7.24 -10.64
C LEU A 8 -11.06 7.45 -9.76
N ALA A 9 -12.08 6.59 -9.88
CA ALA A 9 -13.23 6.59 -9.00
C ALA A 9 -12.80 6.38 -7.55
N HIS A 10 -11.96 5.38 -7.30
CA HIS A 10 -11.41 5.12 -5.98
C HIS A 10 -10.60 6.30 -5.43
N GLN A 11 -9.74 6.93 -6.25
CA GLN A 11 -9.02 8.13 -5.83
C GLN A 11 -9.96 9.27 -5.42
N LYS A 12 -11.05 9.49 -6.18
CA LYS A 12 -12.06 10.49 -5.86
C LYS A 12 -12.81 10.14 -4.57
N GLU A 13 -13.16 8.87 -4.38
CA GLU A 13 -13.72 8.36 -3.12
C GLU A 13 -12.80 8.67 -1.94
N ARG A 14 -11.48 8.49 -2.10
CA ARG A 14 -10.49 8.84 -1.08
C ARG A 14 -10.46 10.34 -0.77
N GLU A 15 -10.56 11.20 -1.79
CA GLU A 15 -10.66 12.66 -1.63
C GLU A 15 -11.95 13.07 -0.88
N GLU A 16 -13.02 12.29 -1.00
CA GLU A 16 -14.28 12.45 -0.25
C GLU A 16 -14.24 11.84 1.17
N GLY A 17 -13.07 11.30 1.57
CA GLY A 17 -12.78 10.75 2.89
C GLY A 17 -13.06 9.26 3.05
N ILE A 18 -13.39 8.52 1.98
CA ILE A 18 -13.56 7.07 2.04
C ILE A 18 -12.19 6.39 2.27
N GLY A 19 -12.17 5.39 3.15
CA GLY A 19 -10.94 4.72 3.60
C GLY A 19 -10.27 5.42 4.79
N THR A 20 -10.88 6.48 5.33
CA THR A 20 -10.54 6.98 6.68
C THR A 20 -11.20 6.12 7.75
N ASN A 21 -10.76 6.22 9.00
CA ASN A 21 -11.35 5.48 10.11
C ASN A 21 -12.86 5.75 10.26
N GLN A 22 -13.31 6.99 10.05
CA GLN A 22 -14.73 7.36 10.16
C GLN A 22 -15.58 6.84 8.99
N LYS A 23 -14.98 6.64 7.81
CA LYS A 23 -15.65 6.18 6.59
C LYS A 23 -14.87 5.02 5.97
N ALA A 24 -14.77 3.93 6.71
CA ALA A 24 -14.05 2.74 6.27
C ALA A 24 -14.67 2.15 4.98
N VAL A 25 -13.82 1.58 4.13
CA VAL A 25 -14.24 0.90 2.90
C VAL A 25 -14.95 -0.40 3.27
N LYS A 26 -16.12 -0.62 2.66
CA LYS A 26 -16.93 -1.82 2.90
C LYS A 26 -16.33 -3.02 2.18
N PHE A 27 -15.72 -3.94 2.92
CA PHE A 27 -15.13 -5.14 2.34
C PHE A 27 -16.17 -5.98 1.61
N SER A 28 -15.84 -6.43 0.39
CA SER A 28 -16.77 -7.16 -0.48
C SER A 28 -18.11 -6.47 -0.71
N LYS A 29 -18.19 -5.14 -0.54
CA LYS A 29 -19.42 -4.32 -0.62
C LYS A 29 -20.50 -4.75 0.38
N GLN A 30 -20.12 -5.35 1.51
CA GLN A 30 -21.03 -5.74 2.59
C GLN A 30 -21.16 -4.58 3.60
N ASP A 31 -22.39 -4.23 3.97
CA ASP A 31 -22.70 -3.18 4.94
C ASP A 31 -23.30 -3.82 6.20
N TYR A 32 -22.63 -3.66 7.34
CA TYR A 32 -23.03 -4.28 8.61
C TYR A 32 -24.47 -3.93 9.00
N ASP A 33 -24.80 -2.64 9.08
CA ASP A 33 -26.11 -2.18 9.56
C ASP A 33 -27.25 -2.63 8.65
N THR A 34 -27.04 -2.57 7.33
CA THR A 34 -28.04 -3.02 6.35
C THR A 34 -28.25 -4.53 6.43
N LEU A 35 -27.16 -5.32 6.49
CA LEU A 35 -27.25 -6.78 6.55
C LEU A 35 -27.87 -7.26 7.88
N ARG A 36 -27.49 -6.62 9.00
CA ARG A 36 -28.08 -6.89 10.32
C ARG A 36 -29.57 -6.61 10.32
N ARG A 37 -30.00 -5.44 9.83
CA ARG A 37 -31.43 -5.07 9.75
C ARG A 37 -32.22 -6.07 8.90
N GLN A 38 -31.70 -6.44 7.73
CA GLN A 38 -32.33 -7.44 6.86
C GLN A 38 -32.46 -8.82 7.52
N CYS A 39 -31.49 -9.22 8.34
CA CYS A 39 -31.53 -10.49 9.06
C CYS A 39 -32.58 -10.46 10.19
N LEU A 40 -32.63 -9.36 10.95
CA LEU A 40 -33.63 -9.12 11.99
C LEU A 40 -35.06 -9.10 11.41
N GLU A 41 -35.29 -8.36 10.33
CA GLU A 41 -36.60 -8.28 9.65
C GLU A 41 -37.09 -9.64 9.14
N ARG A 42 -36.16 -10.52 8.73
CA ARG A 42 -36.47 -11.85 8.19
C ARG A 42 -36.47 -12.95 9.26
N GLY A 43 -36.13 -12.64 10.51
CA GLY A 43 -36.02 -13.62 11.59
C GLY A 43 -34.99 -14.74 11.32
N ARG A 44 -33.89 -14.41 10.62
CA ARG A 44 -32.83 -15.39 10.27
C ARG A 44 -31.48 -14.92 10.76
N LEU A 45 -30.58 -15.86 11.04
CA LEU A 45 -29.18 -15.55 11.32
C LEU A 45 -28.41 -15.30 10.02
N PHE A 46 -27.44 -14.40 10.07
CA PHE A 46 -26.58 -14.09 8.93
C PHE A 46 -25.71 -15.29 8.56
N GLU A 47 -25.58 -15.49 7.25
CA GLU A 47 -24.67 -16.46 6.65
C GLU A 47 -23.82 -15.73 5.62
N ASP A 48 -22.51 -15.72 5.84
CA ASP A 48 -21.59 -14.96 5.02
C ASP A 48 -21.23 -15.69 3.73
N ASN A 49 -21.83 -15.24 2.62
CA ASN A 49 -21.55 -15.77 1.29
C ASN A 49 -20.12 -15.45 0.80
N CYS A 50 -19.48 -14.42 1.35
CA CYS A 50 -18.12 -14.02 0.97
C CYS A 50 -17.05 -14.81 1.72
N PHE A 51 -17.41 -15.47 2.83
CA PHE A 51 -16.52 -16.33 3.62
C PHE A 51 -17.32 -17.50 4.25
N PRO A 52 -17.75 -18.46 3.42
CA PRO A 52 -18.69 -19.50 3.86
C PRO A 52 -18.04 -20.47 4.84
N ALA A 53 -18.86 -21.14 5.65
CA ALA A 53 -18.46 -22.17 6.60
C ALA A 53 -18.07 -23.49 5.89
N GLU A 54 -17.01 -23.45 5.08
CA GLU A 54 -16.55 -24.53 4.21
C GLU A 54 -15.04 -24.76 4.34
N PRO A 55 -14.50 -25.94 3.95
CA PRO A 55 -13.07 -26.24 4.03
C PRO A 55 -12.17 -25.22 3.32
N LYS A 56 -12.63 -24.58 2.24
CA LYS A 56 -11.88 -23.55 1.52
C LYS A 56 -11.59 -22.29 2.35
N SER A 57 -12.39 -22.04 3.38
CA SER A 57 -12.21 -20.92 4.32
C SER A 57 -11.19 -21.28 5.41
N LEU A 58 -10.96 -22.56 5.67
CA LEU A 58 -9.88 -23.03 6.55
C LEU A 58 -8.53 -22.91 5.84
N GLY A 59 -8.43 -23.39 4.60
CA GLY A 59 -7.13 -23.40 3.93
C GLY A 59 -7.13 -24.05 2.55
N PHE A 60 -5.92 -24.27 2.06
CA PHE A 60 -5.63 -24.77 0.71
C PHE A 60 -4.57 -25.88 0.68
N LYS A 61 -3.75 -26.04 1.73
CA LYS A 61 -2.71 -27.09 1.83
C LYS A 61 -2.78 -27.82 3.17
N GLU A 62 -2.15 -27.28 4.21
CA GLU A 62 -2.11 -27.86 5.56
C GLU A 62 -3.47 -27.83 6.25
N LEU A 63 -4.30 -26.83 5.93
CA LEU A 63 -5.69 -26.73 6.39
C LEU A 63 -6.67 -26.84 5.21
N GLY A 64 -6.24 -27.47 4.11
CA GLY A 64 -7.07 -27.69 2.94
C GLY A 64 -8.12 -28.80 3.12
N PRO A 65 -8.99 -29.02 2.11
CA PRO A 65 -10.06 -30.03 2.14
C PRO A 65 -9.59 -31.48 2.32
N TYR A 66 -8.36 -31.80 1.91
CA TYR A 66 -7.81 -33.16 1.96
C TYR A 66 -6.84 -33.38 3.12
N SER A 67 -6.67 -32.37 3.99
CA SER A 67 -5.77 -32.47 5.14
C SER A 67 -6.39 -33.32 6.26
N SER A 68 -5.56 -34.15 6.90
CA SER A 68 -5.97 -34.85 8.12
C SER A 68 -6.28 -33.88 9.27
N LYS A 69 -5.66 -32.68 9.27
CA LYS A 69 -5.84 -31.64 10.30
C LYS A 69 -7.25 -31.05 10.31
N THR A 70 -7.96 -31.06 9.17
CA THR A 70 -9.31 -30.50 9.02
C THR A 70 -10.41 -31.55 9.11
N ARG A 71 -10.06 -32.83 9.26
CA ARG A 71 -11.05 -33.91 9.39
C ARG A 71 -11.83 -33.76 10.70
N GLY A 72 -13.17 -33.82 10.60
CA GLY A 72 -14.06 -33.71 11.75
C GLY A 72 -14.27 -32.28 12.26
N VAL A 73 -13.74 -31.26 11.55
CA VAL A 73 -14.03 -29.86 11.86
C VAL A 73 -15.48 -29.55 11.50
N VAL A 74 -16.21 -28.96 12.44
CA VAL A 74 -17.58 -28.49 12.27
C VAL A 74 -17.68 -27.02 12.67
N TRP A 75 -18.48 -26.26 11.94
CA TRP A 75 -18.67 -24.84 12.21
C TRP A 75 -19.86 -24.65 13.13
N LYS A 76 -19.64 -24.02 14.29
CA LYS A 76 -20.66 -23.79 15.32
C LYS A 76 -20.69 -22.33 15.72
N ARG A 77 -21.88 -21.81 16.06
CA ARG A 77 -22.01 -20.47 16.64
C ARG A 77 -21.72 -20.51 18.14
N PRO A 78 -21.26 -19.40 18.76
CA PRO A 78 -21.11 -19.27 20.21
C PRO A 78 -22.34 -19.70 21.02
N THR A 79 -23.54 -19.41 20.51
CA THR A 79 -24.83 -19.83 21.11
C THR A 79 -25.05 -21.35 21.15
N GLU A 80 -24.27 -22.12 20.39
CA GLU A 80 -24.29 -23.59 20.38
C GLU A 80 -23.18 -24.20 21.26
N LEU A 81 -22.22 -23.38 21.71
CA LEU A 81 -21.04 -23.81 22.47
C LEU A 81 -21.16 -23.50 23.96
N CYS A 82 -21.79 -22.39 24.32
CA CYS A 82 -22.01 -21.99 25.71
C CYS A 82 -23.41 -21.38 25.90
N SER A 83 -23.91 -21.41 27.14
CA SER A 83 -25.27 -20.97 27.46
C SER A 83 -25.46 -19.45 27.50
N ASN A 84 -24.38 -18.70 27.72
CA ASN A 84 -24.41 -17.24 27.81
C ASN A 84 -23.19 -16.63 27.10
N PRO A 85 -23.16 -16.69 25.75
CA PRO A 85 -22.04 -16.12 25.01
C PRO A 85 -22.01 -14.61 25.19
N LYS A 86 -20.81 -14.09 25.43
CA LYS A 86 -20.51 -12.66 25.53
C LYS A 86 -19.59 -12.27 24.39
N PHE A 87 -19.80 -11.06 23.87
CA PHE A 87 -18.88 -10.53 22.87
C PHE A 87 -17.58 -10.13 23.57
N ILE A 88 -17.70 -9.23 24.54
CA ILE A 88 -16.67 -8.78 25.48
C ILE A 88 -17.31 -8.75 26.88
N ASP A 89 -16.61 -9.24 27.91
CA ASP A 89 -17.03 -9.27 29.31
C ASP A 89 -16.07 -8.47 30.20
N ASP A 90 -16.56 -7.42 30.85
CA ASP A 90 -15.76 -6.54 31.73
C ASP A 90 -14.50 -5.93 31.08
N GLY A 91 -14.59 -5.63 29.78
CA GLY A 91 -13.51 -5.07 28.98
C GLY A 91 -12.74 -6.15 28.24
N ALA A 92 -12.21 -5.81 27.07
CA ALA A 92 -11.43 -6.75 26.30
C ALA A 92 -10.01 -6.74 26.84
N THR A 93 -9.64 -7.86 27.43
CA THR A 93 -8.39 -7.99 28.15
C THR A 93 -7.43 -8.94 27.45
N ARG A 94 -6.20 -8.89 27.93
CA ARG A 94 -5.09 -9.70 27.41
C ARG A 94 -5.27 -11.20 27.64
N THR A 95 -6.15 -11.63 28.55
CA THR A 95 -6.44 -13.04 28.86
C THR A 95 -7.43 -13.69 27.90
N ASP A 96 -8.09 -12.88 27.06
CA ASP A 96 -9.11 -13.34 26.12
C ASP A 96 -8.49 -13.96 24.85
N ILE A 97 -7.16 -14.08 24.83
CA ILE A 97 -6.35 -14.42 23.64
C ILE A 97 -5.46 -15.60 24.00
N CYS A 98 -5.95 -16.81 23.72
CA CYS A 98 -5.18 -18.05 23.78
C CYS A 98 -4.99 -18.61 22.38
N GLN A 99 -3.75 -19.01 22.05
CA GLN A 99 -3.44 -19.60 20.75
C GLN A 99 -4.10 -20.97 20.58
N GLY A 100 -4.72 -21.16 19.41
CA GLY A 100 -5.24 -22.45 19.00
C GLY A 100 -4.23 -23.25 18.19
N ALA A 101 -4.73 -24.06 17.25
CA ALA A 101 -3.90 -24.97 16.44
C ALA A 101 -3.27 -24.32 15.19
N LEU A 102 -3.31 -22.99 15.07
CA LEU A 102 -2.75 -22.23 13.95
C LEU A 102 -1.42 -21.57 14.36
N GLY A 103 -0.47 -21.53 13.41
CA GLY A 103 0.84 -20.90 13.59
C GLY A 103 0.81 -19.40 13.34
N ASP A 104 -0.11 -18.69 13.99
CA ASP A 104 -0.34 -17.26 13.84
C ASP A 104 -0.09 -16.47 15.14
N CYS A 105 0.79 -16.99 16.00
CA CYS A 105 1.23 -16.33 17.25
C CYS A 105 1.63 -14.86 17.05
N TRP A 106 2.18 -14.51 15.89
CA TRP A 106 2.51 -13.13 15.49
C TRP A 106 1.30 -12.19 15.53
N LEU A 107 0.13 -12.66 15.09
CA LEU A 107 -1.12 -11.92 15.07
C LEU A 107 -1.67 -11.81 16.48
N LEU A 108 -1.64 -12.89 17.26
CA LEU A 108 -2.11 -12.90 18.64
C LEU A 108 -1.32 -11.96 19.53
N ALA A 109 0.01 -11.90 19.36
CA ALA A 109 0.84 -10.91 20.03
C ALA A 109 0.40 -9.48 19.67
N ALA A 110 0.05 -9.23 18.41
CA ALA A 110 -0.48 -7.94 17.99
C ALA A 110 -1.85 -7.62 18.61
N ILE A 111 -2.78 -8.58 18.64
CA ILE A 111 -4.10 -8.43 19.28
C ILE A 111 -3.93 -8.22 20.78
N ALA A 112 -3.01 -8.93 21.42
CA ALA A 112 -2.73 -8.78 22.84
C ALA A 112 -2.22 -7.39 23.18
N SER A 113 -1.28 -6.84 22.41
CA SER A 113 -0.83 -5.46 22.60
C SER A 113 -1.94 -4.44 22.36
N LEU A 114 -2.89 -4.73 21.46
CA LEU A 114 -4.04 -3.86 21.20
C LEU A 114 -4.93 -3.69 22.43
N THR A 115 -5.08 -4.73 23.26
CA THR A 115 -5.88 -4.66 24.50
C THR A 115 -5.30 -3.70 25.56
N LEU A 116 -4.02 -3.31 25.42
CA LEU A 116 -3.36 -2.35 26.32
C LEU A 116 -3.87 -0.92 26.14
N ASP A 117 -4.41 -0.58 24.96
CA ASP A 117 -5.03 0.71 24.71
C ASP A 117 -6.46 0.52 24.17
N GLN A 118 -7.43 0.71 25.06
CA GLN A 118 -8.86 0.56 24.76
C GLN A 118 -9.33 1.49 23.63
N ARG A 119 -8.65 2.62 23.38
CA ARG A 119 -8.99 3.54 22.28
C ARG A 119 -8.57 2.98 20.94
N ILE A 120 -7.42 2.31 20.89
CA ILE A 120 -6.95 1.66 19.67
C ILE A 120 -7.81 0.43 19.41
N LEU A 121 -8.10 -0.36 20.46
CA LEU A 121 -8.97 -1.51 20.36
C LEU A 121 -10.36 -1.14 19.84
N ALA A 122 -10.98 -0.07 20.35
CA ALA A 122 -12.30 0.38 19.92
C ALA A 122 -12.38 0.75 18.43
N ARG A 123 -11.24 1.05 17.79
CA ARG A 123 -11.17 1.28 16.33
C ARG A 123 -11.29 -0.02 15.56
N VAL A 124 -10.60 -1.06 16.02
CA VAL A 124 -10.57 -2.37 15.35
C VAL A 124 -11.82 -3.18 15.69
N VAL A 125 -12.32 -3.05 16.91
CA VAL A 125 -13.48 -3.75 17.46
C VAL A 125 -14.55 -2.71 17.83
N PRO A 126 -15.43 -2.32 16.89
CA PRO A 126 -16.47 -1.33 17.14
C PRO A 126 -17.40 -1.72 18.30
N HIS A 127 -17.80 -0.72 19.09
CA HIS A 127 -18.76 -0.89 20.18
C HIS A 127 -20.18 -1.21 19.68
N GLY A 128 -21.05 -1.67 20.60
CA GLY A 128 -22.47 -1.92 20.31
C GLY A 128 -22.77 -3.30 19.70
N GLN A 129 -21.78 -4.19 19.69
CA GLN A 129 -21.92 -5.59 19.28
C GLN A 129 -22.25 -6.48 20.49
N SER A 130 -23.22 -7.38 20.35
CA SER A 130 -23.68 -8.25 21.43
C SER A 130 -24.36 -9.52 20.91
N PHE A 131 -24.31 -10.58 21.72
CA PHE A 131 -25.09 -11.81 21.50
C PHE A 131 -26.51 -11.75 22.07
N THR A 132 -26.85 -10.71 22.84
CA THR A 132 -28.18 -10.55 23.44
C THR A 132 -28.99 -9.50 22.68
N GLU A 133 -28.53 -8.25 22.67
CA GLU A 133 -29.28 -7.12 22.13
C GLU A 133 -29.15 -7.00 20.60
N GLY A 134 -30.28 -7.17 19.90
CA GLY A 134 -30.34 -7.06 18.43
C GLY A 134 -29.40 -8.04 17.72
N TYR A 135 -29.21 -9.23 18.29
CA TYR A 135 -28.40 -10.30 17.73
C TYR A 135 -29.01 -10.86 16.45
N ALA A 136 -28.19 -10.99 15.41
CA ALA A 136 -28.55 -11.60 14.13
C ALA A 136 -27.44 -12.50 13.58
N GLY A 137 -26.53 -12.98 14.44
CA GLY A 137 -25.40 -13.83 14.04
C GLY A 137 -24.39 -13.13 13.11
N ILE A 138 -24.23 -11.81 13.26
CA ILE A 138 -23.42 -10.93 12.41
C ILE A 138 -22.61 -9.97 13.28
N PHE A 139 -21.34 -9.78 12.94
CA PHE A 139 -20.38 -8.92 13.62
C PHE A 139 -19.52 -8.20 12.59
N HIS A 140 -18.81 -7.15 12.98
CA HIS A 140 -17.88 -6.45 12.11
C HIS A 140 -16.66 -5.91 12.85
N PHE A 141 -15.57 -5.74 12.09
CA PHE A 141 -14.27 -5.28 12.55
C PHE A 141 -13.65 -4.36 11.52
N GLN A 142 -12.75 -3.48 11.94
CA GLN A 142 -12.05 -2.59 11.02
C GLN A 142 -10.56 -2.89 11.03
N PHE A 143 -10.00 -3.06 9.83
CA PHE A 143 -8.56 -3.24 9.65
C PHE A 143 -8.04 -2.16 8.73
N TRP A 144 -6.89 -1.61 9.06
CA TRP A 144 -6.10 -0.86 8.11
C TRP A 144 -5.50 -1.83 7.10
N GLN A 145 -5.73 -1.60 5.81
CA GLN A 145 -5.23 -2.42 4.72
C GLN A 145 -4.64 -1.51 3.68
N PHE A 146 -3.31 -1.51 3.59
CA PHE A 146 -2.56 -0.77 2.57
C PHE A 146 -3.10 0.66 2.43
N GLY A 147 -3.02 1.42 3.51
CA GLY A 147 -3.28 2.85 3.49
C GLY A 147 -4.71 3.28 3.67
N GLU A 148 -5.66 2.36 3.84
CA GLU A 148 -7.08 2.64 4.03
C GLU A 148 -7.69 1.75 5.11
N TRP A 149 -8.64 2.29 5.88
CA TRP A 149 -9.44 1.51 6.81
C TRP A 149 -10.54 0.77 6.06
N VAL A 150 -10.70 -0.50 6.37
CA VAL A 150 -11.64 -1.42 5.73
C VAL A 150 -12.51 -2.08 6.79
N ASP A 151 -13.84 -1.93 6.64
CA ASP A 151 -14.85 -2.55 7.49
C ASP A 151 -15.19 -3.96 6.96
N VAL A 152 -15.03 -4.96 7.82
CA VAL A 152 -15.15 -6.38 7.48
C VAL A 152 -16.24 -7.02 8.31
N VAL A 153 -17.33 -7.37 7.64
CA VAL A 153 -18.46 -8.09 8.21
C VAL A 153 -18.17 -9.60 8.24
N VAL A 154 -18.53 -10.28 9.31
CA VAL A 154 -18.50 -11.76 9.42
C VAL A 154 -19.76 -12.28 10.11
N ASP A 155 -20.16 -13.51 9.77
CA ASP A 155 -21.04 -14.26 10.66
C ASP A 155 -20.26 -14.86 11.85
N ASP A 156 -20.95 -15.37 12.86
CA ASP A 156 -20.32 -15.92 14.07
C ASP A 156 -20.10 -17.44 14.06
N ARG A 157 -20.18 -18.11 12.90
CA ARG A 157 -19.83 -19.54 12.82
C ARG A 157 -18.33 -19.70 12.97
N LEU A 158 -17.86 -20.42 13.98
CA LEU A 158 -16.44 -20.63 14.26
C LEU A 158 -16.04 -22.10 14.03
N PRO A 159 -14.83 -22.38 13.51
CA PRO A 159 -14.32 -23.75 13.37
C PRO A 159 -14.12 -24.42 14.73
N THR A 160 -14.72 -25.59 14.90
CA THR A 160 -14.63 -26.38 16.14
C THR A 160 -14.29 -27.83 15.87
N ARG A 161 -13.68 -28.48 16.86
CA ARG A 161 -13.50 -29.92 16.92
C ARG A 161 -13.81 -30.39 18.34
N ASP A 162 -14.60 -31.45 18.44
CA ASP A 162 -15.02 -32.02 19.73
C ASP A 162 -15.67 -30.99 20.69
N GLY A 163 -16.40 -30.02 20.10
CA GLY A 163 -17.08 -28.95 20.86
C GLY A 163 -16.16 -27.83 21.37
N LYS A 164 -14.88 -27.82 21.00
CA LYS A 164 -13.92 -26.76 21.35
C LYS A 164 -13.51 -25.96 20.12
N LEU A 165 -13.24 -24.67 20.31
CA LEU A 165 -12.69 -23.81 19.26
C LEU A 165 -11.33 -24.35 18.79
N LEU A 166 -11.11 -24.34 17.48
CA LEU A 166 -9.88 -24.83 16.88
C LEU A 166 -8.74 -23.79 16.90
N PHE A 167 -9.11 -22.52 16.85
CA PHE A 167 -8.21 -21.37 16.72
C PHE A 167 -8.26 -20.48 17.97
N VAL A 168 -8.12 -19.17 17.84
CA VAL A 168 -8.10 -18.23 18.98
C VAL A 168 -9.36 -18.39 19.82
N HIS A 169 -9.18 -18.35 21.15
CA HIS A 169 -10.27 -18.39 22.13
C HIS A 169 -9.87 -17.69 23.44
N SER A 170 -10.86 -17.27 24.22
CA SER A 170 -10.66 -16.76 25.58
C SER A 170 -10.49 -17.91 26.58
N ALA A 171 -9.65 -17.71 27.60
CA ALA A 171 -9.50 -18.63 28.71
C ALA A 171 -10.80 -18.79 29.53
N GLU A 172 -11.63 -17.75 29.60
CA GLU A 172 -12.93 -17.76 30.27
C GLU A 172 -13.95 -18.66 29.53
N GLY A 173 -13.74 -18.87 28.22
CA GLY A 173 -14.55 -19.74 27.38
C GLY A 173 -15.95 -19.22 27.01
N SER A 174 -16.41 -18.11 27.60
CA SER A 174 -17.68 -17.46 27.28
C SER A 174 -17.55 -16.18 26.46
N GLU A 175 -16.33 -15.71 26.18
CA GLU A 175 -16.05 -14.53 25.35
C GLU A 175 -15.53 -14.91 23.95
N PHE A 176 -15.98 -14.17 22.93
CA PHE A 176 -15.76 -14.55 21.53
C PHE A 176 -15.25 -13.44 20.61
N TRP A 177 -15.02 -12.21 21.10
CA TRP A 177 -14.53 -11.11 20.24
C TRP A 177 -13.21 -11.44 19.54
N SER A 178 -12.25 -12.05 20.25
CA SER A 178 -10.91 -12.38 19.73
C SER A 178 -10.98 -13.46 18.64
N ALA A 179 -11.81 -14.49 18.83
CA ALA A 179 -12.07 -15.52 17.83
C ALA A 179 -12.75 -14.97 16.56
N LEU A 180 -13.70 -14.04 16.73
CA LEU A 180 -14.38 -13.39 15.61
C LEU A 180 -13.48 -12.38 14.89
N LEU A 181 -12.58 -11.71 15.61
CA LEU A 181 -11.56 -10.82 15.04
C LEU A 181 -10.58 -11.61 14.16
N GLU A 182 -10.06 -12.74 14.65
CA GLU A 182 -9.21 -13.65 13.88
C GLU A 182 -9.93 -14.16 12.62
N LYS A 183 -11.22 -14.50 12.72
CA LYS A 183 -12.05 -14.88 11.57
C LYS A 183 -12.15 -13.75 10.54
N ALA A 184 -12.43 -12.53 10.97
CA ALA A 184 -12.53 -11.38 10.08
C ALA A 184 -11.20 -11.09 9.39
N TYR A 185 -10.09 -11.19 10.12
CA TYR A 185 -8.76 -11.05 9.57
C TYR A 185 -8.43 -12.17 8.57
N SER A 186 -8.78 -13.42 8.88
CA SER A 186 -8.70 -14.57 7.98
C SER A 186 -9.48 -14.34 6.68
N LYS A 187 -10.65 -13.71 6.76
CA LYS A 187 -11.48 -13.36 5.60
C LYS A 187 -10.80 -12.34 4.68
N VAL A 188 -10.15 -11.31 5.23
CA VAL A 188 -9.40 -10.31 4.45
C VAL A 188 -8.30 -10.97 3.61
N HIS A 189 -7.58 -11.91 4.23
CA HIS A 189 -6.50 -12.70 3.62
C HIS A 189 -6.99 -13.94 2.86
N GLY A 190 -8.28 -14.24 2.96
CA GLY A 190 -9.03 -15.22 2.19
C GLY A 190 -9.27 -16.58 2.87
N CYS A 191 -8.45 -17.00 3.85
CA CYS A 191 -8.64 -18.22 4.67
C CYS A 191 -7.77 -18.16 5.93
N TYR A 192 -8.06 -19.00 6.93
CA TYR A 192 -7.24 -19.13 8.14
C TYR A 192 -5.79 -19.52 7.84
N GLU A 193 -5.55 -20.46 6.93
CA GLU A 193 -4.18 -20.92 6.59
C GLU A 193 -3.29 -19.79 6.05
N ALA A 194 -3.86 -18.72 5.48
CA ALA A 194 -3.09 -17.57 5.00
C ALA A 194 -2.45 -16.74 6.13
N LEU A 195 -2.91 -16.94 7.37
CA LEU A 195 -2.35 -16.32 8.58
C LEU A 195 -1.17 -17.10 9.14
N SER A 196 -0.97 -18.36 8.72
CA SER A 196 0.16 -19.17 9.17
C SER A 196 1.49 -18.54 8.73
N GLY A 197 2.33 -18.21 9.72
CA GLY A 197 3.59 -17.51 9.52
C GLY A 197 3.42 -16.03 9.15
N GLY A 198 3.99 -15.16 9.97
CA GLY A 198 3.97 -13.71 9.80
C GLY A 198 4.86 -13.01 10.81
N ASN A 199 4.99 -11.70 10.64
CA ASN A 199 5.68 -10.85 11.59
C ASN A 199 4.65 -10.00 12.36
N THR A 200 4.85 -9.79 13.65
CA THR A 200 3.93 -9.03 14.52
C THR A 200 3.73 -7.59 14.06
N ILE A 201 4.72 -6.97 13.41
CA ILE A 201 4.54 -5.64 12.78
C ILE A 201 3.40 -5.61 11.77
N GLU A 202 3.15 -6.72 11.06
CA GLU A 202 2.07 -6.76 10.09
C GLU A 202 0.71 -6.58 10.77
N GLY A 203 0.56 -7.19 11.95
CA GLY A 203 -0.63 -7.07 12.78
C GLY A 203 -0.75 -5.67 13.38
N PHE A 204 0.33 -5.11 13.92
CA PHE A 204 0.32 -3.75 14.45
C PHE A 204 -0.10 -2.72 13.40
N GLU A 205 0.47 -2.79 12.20
CA GLU A 205 0.12 -1.89 11.11
C GLU A 205 -1.34 -2.08 10.68
N ASP A 206 -1.82 -3.31 10.59
CA ASP A 206 -3.20 -3.58 10.18
C ASP A 206 -4.23 -3.21 11.26
N PHE A 207 -3.81 -3.10 12.52
CA PHE A 207 -4.67 -2.66 13.64
C PHE A 207 -4.60 -1.17 13.94
N THR A 208 -3.57 -0.48 13.46
CA THR A 208 -3.33 0.93 13.84
C THR A 208 -3.19 1.87 12.65
N GLY A 209 -2.81 1.38 11.47
CA GLY A 209 -2.34 2.21 10.37
C GLY A 209 -1.01 2.92 10.66
N GLY A 210 -0.34 2.55 11.76
CA GLY A 210 0.97 3.05 12.17
C GLY A 210 2.10 2.61 11.25
N ILE A 211 3.31 3.05 11.56
CA ILE A 211 4.54 2.68 10.86
C ILE A 211 5.46 1.88 11.76
N ALA A 212 5.91 0.72 11.29
CA ALA A 212 6.77 -0.15 12.07
C ALA A 212 8.26 0.08 11.78
N GLU A 213 9.06 0.10 12.83
CA GLU A 213 10.52 0.04 12.80
C GLU A 213 10.99 -1.30 13.36
N VAL A 214 12.08 -1.84 12.80
CA VAL A 214 12.65 -3.12 13.25
C VAL A 214 14.11 -2.90 13.64
N TYR A 215 14.47 -3.36 14.84
CA TYR A 215 15.81 -3.27 15.41
C TYR A 215 16.35 -4.67 15.69
N THR A 216 17.48 -5.02 15.08
CA THR A 216 18.24 -6.22 15.47
C THR A 216 19.03 -5.92 16.73
N LEU A 217 18.78 -6.68 17.80
CA LEU A 217 19.25 -6.36 19.14
C LEU A 217 20.76 -6.57 19.32
N ASP A 218 21.38 -7.45 18.54
CA ASP A 218 22.84 -7.65 18.52
C ASP A 218 23.61 -6.41 18.03
N LYS A 219 22.94 -5.54 17.28
CA LYS A 219 23.44 -4.28 16.72
C LYS A 219 22.62 -3.09 17.22
N ALA A 220 21.98 -3.23 18.37
CA ALA A 220 21.14 -2.18 18.95
C ALA A 220 21.92 -0.86 19.08
N PRO A 221 21.35 0.28 18.66
CA PRO A 221 21.97 1.57 18.90
C PRO A 221 22.05 1.84 20.41
N THR A 222 23.08 2.58 20.83
CA THR A 222 23.34 2.84 22.27
C THR A 222 22.18 3.52 22.99
N LYS A 223 21.35 4.27 22.25
CA LYS A 223 20.17 5.00 22.77
C LYS A 223 18.86 4.22 22.63
N LEU A 224 18.88 2.95 22.23
CA LEU A 224 17.65 2.18 21.95
C LEU A 224 16.71 2.10 23.16
N PHE A 225 17.21 1.97 24.39
CA PHE A 225 16.36 1.99 25.58
C PHE A 225 15.53 3.29 25.69
N HIS A 226 16.12 4.45 25.42
CA HIS A 226 15.40 5.73 25.43
C HIS A 226 14.42 5.85 24.26
N ILE A 227 14.74 5.27 23.10
CA ILE A 227 13.80 5.16 21.98
C ILE A 227 12.57 4.35 22.42
N MET A 228 12.76 3.22 23.10
CA MET A 228 11.67 2.38 23.63
C MET A 228 10.81 3.15 24.64
N GLN A 229 11.44 3.85 25.59
CA GLN A 229 10.72 4.67 26.58
C GLN A 229 9.90 5.78 25.91
N ARG A 230 10.48 6.51 24.96
CA ARG A 230 9.78 7.55 24.21
C ARG A 230 8.63 6.94 23.40
N ALA A 231 8.86 5.82 22.71
CA ALA A 231 7.84 5.12 21.95
C ALA A 231 6.63 4.72 22.83
N LEU A 232 6.88 4.13 24.01
CA LEU A 232 5.81 3.79 24.97
C LEU A 232 5.06 5.02 25.48
N SER A 233 5.79 6.09 25.80
CA SER A 233 5.15 7.34 26.25
C SER A 233 4.25 7.97 25.17
N LEU A 234 4.56 7.70 23.90
CA LEU A 234 3.76 8.11 22.74
C LEU A 234 2.65 7.11 22.39
N GLY A 235 2.46 6.05 23.19
CA GLY A 235 1.45 5.01 22.96
C GLY A 235 1.81 4.01 21.86
N SER A 236 3.05 4.00 21.38
CA SER A 236 3.49 3.05 20.33
C SER A 236 3.39 1.61 20.83
N LEU A 237 2.97 0.72 19.95
CA LEU A 237 2.92 -0.72 20.25
C LEU A 237 4.30 -1.32 19.97
N MET A 238 4.77 -2.21 20.84
CA MET A 238 6.06 -2.85 20.67
C MET A 238 5.97 -4.37 20.80
N GLY A 239 6.72 -5.05 19.94
CA GLY A 239 6.86 -6.50 19.89
C GLY A 239 8.33 -6.90 19.96
N CYS A 240 8.62 -8.12 20.39
CA CYS A 240 9.96 -8.68 20.32
C CYS A 240 9.90 -10.18 20.08
N SER A 241 10.98 -10.74 19.57
CA SER A 241 11.06 -12.17 19.25
C SER A 241 12.48 -12.70 19.38
N ILE A 242 12.57 -14.02 19.49
CA ILE A 242 13.82 -14.77 19.56
C ILE A 242 13.93 -15.61 18.29
N ASP A 243 14.99 -15.42 17.52
CA ASP A 243 15.20 -16.13 16.27
C ASP A 243 15.43 -17.63 16.50
N ILE A 244 14.96 -18.43 15.55
CA ILE A 244 15.22 -19.87 15.50
C ILE A 244 16.37 -20.16 14.54
N THR A 245 17.22 -21.12 14.88
CA THR A 245 18.29 -21.57 13.98
C THR A 245 17.80 -22.58 12.95
N ASN A 246 16.73 -23.30 13.27
CA ASN A 246 16.10 -24.30 12.41
C ASN A 246 14.62 -24.45 12.75
N ALA A 247 13.84 -25.03 11.82
CA ALA A 247 12.39 -25.13 11.95
C ALA A 247 11.90 -25.98 13.14
N TYR A 248 12.73 -26.91 13.66
CA TYR A 248 12.38 -27.72 14.84
C TYR A 248 12.45 -26.93 16.15
N GLU A 249 13.10 -25.77 16.16
CA GLU A 249 13.14 -24.87 17.32
C GLU A 249 11.93 -23.93 17.39
N THR A 250 11.00 -23.99 16.44
CA THR A 250 9.76 -23.20 16.47
C THR A 250 8.97 -23.56 17.73
N GLU A 251 8.63 -22.54 18.52
CA GLU A 251 7.95 -22.67 19.82
C GLU A 251 8.74 -23.50 20.87
N ALA A 252 10.06 -23.67 20.69
CA ALA A 252 10.89 -24.37 21.66
C ALA A 252 11.14 -23.52 22.92
N VAL A 253 10.89 -24.10 24.09
CA VAL A 253 11.11 -23.44 25.39
C VAL A 253 12.58 -23.60 25.82
N THR A 254 13.23 -22.48 26.12
CA THR A 254 14.60 -22.42 26.62
C THR A 254 14.69 -22.81 28.11
N ALA A 255 15.91 -23.03 28.60
CA ALA A 255 16.14 -23.34 30.02
C ALA A 255 15.65 -22.23 30.98
N LEU A 256 15.57 -20.98 30.49
CA LEU A 256 15.08 -19.82 31.26
C LEU A 256 13.59 -19.55 31.04
N LYS A 257 12.88 -20.48 30.40
CA LYS A 257 11.44 -20.43 30.07
C LYS A 257 11.03 -19.34 29.06
N LEU A 258 11.95 -18.85 28.24
CA LEU A 258 11.62 -18.07 27.03
C LEU A 258 11.33 -19.02 25.85
N VAL A 259 10.43 -18.63 24.95
CA VAL A 259 10.00 -19.42 23.79
C VAL A 259 10.64 -18.86 22.52
N LYS A 260 11.31 -19.71 21.74
CA LYS A 260 11.92 -19.31 20.46
C LYS A 260 10.91 -19.34 19.32
N GLY A 261 11.14 -18.51 18.29
CA GLY A 261 10.27 -18.45 17.10
C GLY A 261 8.85 -18.00 17.43
N HIS A 262 8.71 -17.23 18.51
CA HIS A 262 7.45 -16.79 19.10
C HIS A 262 7.48 -15.28 19.32
N ALA A 263 6.32 -14.66 19.18
CA ALA A 263 6.16 -13.23 19.34
C ALA A 263 5.79 -12.88 20.79
N TYR A 264 6.47 -11.89 21.35
CA TYR A 264 6.21 -11.30 22.66
C TYR A 264 5.85 -9.83 22.50
N SER A 265 5.12 -9.27 23.46
CA SER A 265 4.83 -7.83 23.52
C SER A 265 5.78 -7.14 24.52
N VAL A 266 6.27 -5.96 24.19
CA VAL A 266 6.97 -5.10 25.17
C VAL A 266 5.97 -4.09 25.72
N THR A 267 5.72 -4.15 27.03
CA THR A 267 4.62 -3.41 27.68
C THR A 267 5.12 -2.36 28.68
N GLY A 268 6.44 -2.20 28.84
CA GLY A 268 7.03 -1.25 29.77
C GLY A 268 8.55 -1.12 29.61
N ALA A 269 9.08 0.06 29.89
CA ALA A 269 10.52 0.33 29.95
C ALA A 269 10.78 1.37 31.03
N GLU A 270 11.39 0.95 32.15
CA GLU A 270 11.48 1.75 33.36
C GLU A 270 12.89 1.72 33.95
N GLU A 271 13.30 2.82 34.59
CA GLU A 271 14.56 2.88 35.32
C GLU A 271 14.31 2.83 36.83
N VAL A 272 14.88 1.83 37.50
CA VAL A 272 14.76 1.63 38.94
C VAL A 272 16.08 1.86 39.64
N ARG A 273 16.05 2.30 40.90
CA ARG A 273 17.25 2.38 41.74
C ARG A 273 17.45 1.07 42.49
N PHE A 274 18.39 0.26 42.04
CA PHE A 274 18.80 -0.97 42.70
C PHE A 274 20.13 -0.77 43.41
N ARG A 275 20.14 -0.89 44.75
CA ARG A 275 21.34 -0.69 45.59
C ARG A 275 22.08 0.63 45.32
N GLY A 276 21.31 1.70 45.10
CA GLY A 276 21.82 3.05 44.83
C GLY A 276 22.29 3.29 43.38
N ARG A 277 22.22 2.29 42.50
CA ARG A 277 22.56 2.43 41.08
C ARG A 277 21.30 2.38 40.20
N PRO A 278 21.24 3.16 39.13
CA PRO A 278 20.17 3.03 38.15
C PRO A 278 20.29 1.71 37.39
N VAL A 279 19.17 1.03 37.20
CA VAL A 279 19.04 -0.20 36.40
C VAL A 279 17.86 -0.04 35.47
N GLN A 280 18.11 -0.27 34.19
CA GLN A 280 17.11 -0.24 33.13
C GLN A 280 16.41 -1.60 33.05
N LEU A 281 15.09 -1.59 33.18
CA LEU A 281 14.23 -2.78 33.11
C LEU A 281 13.26 -2.68 31.93
N VAL A 282 12.99 -3.82 31.32
CA VAL A 282 12.00 -3.97 30.25
C VAL A 282 10.95 -4.96 30.72
N ARG A 283 9.66 -4.62 30.55
CA ARG A 283 8.54 -5.50 30.82
C ARG A 283 8.09 -6.16 29.53
N ILE A 284 8.04 -7.49 29.54
CA ILE A 284 7.74 -8.32 28.39
C ILE A 284 6.55 -9.20 28.74
N ARG A 285 5.69 -9.48 27.76
CA ARG A 285 4.56 -10.37 27.91
C ARG A 285 4.53 -11.47 26.88
N ASN A 286 4.34 -12.70 27.34
CA ASN A 286 4.00 -13.86 26.53
C ASN A 286 2.49 -13.84 26.19
N PRO A 287 2.08 -13.84 24.91
CA PRO A 287 0.67 -13.90 24.53
C PRO A 287 -0.03 -15.19 24.94
N TRP A 288 0.69 -16.26 25.31
CA TRP A 288 0.06 -17.46 25.87
C TRP A 288 -0.56 -17.23 27.26
N GLY A 289 -0.25 -16.12 27.92
CA GLY A 289 -0.75 -15.82 29.27
C GLY A 289 -0.17 -16.72 30.36
N GLN A 290 0.93 -17.41 30.06
CA GLN A 290 1.65 -18.32 30.94
C GLN A 290 3.08 -18.50 30.42
N VAL A 291 3.92 -19.23 31.17
CA VAL A 291 5.33 -19.53 30.81
C VAL A 291 6.17 -18.24 30.79
N GLU A 292 6.72 -17.93 31.96
CA GLU A 292 7.43 -16.68 32.24
C GLU A 292 8.92 -16.88 32.51
N TRP A 293 9.68 -15.80 32.29
CA TRP A 293 11.10 -15.70 32.60
C TRP A 293 11.44 -16.10 34.04
N THR A 294 12.49 -16.90 34.19
CA THR A 294 12.94 -17.42 35.52
C THR A 294 14.27 -16.84 35.99
N GLY A 295 14.84 -15.89 35.25
CA GLY A 295 16.09 -15.24 35.63
C GLY A 295 15.88 -14.03 36.56
N PRO A 296 16.90 -13.17 36.70
CA PRO A 296 16.83 -11.94 37.49
C PRO A 296 15.65 -11.05 37.07
N TRP A 297 15.00 -10.43 38.04
CA TRP A 297 13.82 -9.54 37.88
C TRP A 297 12.50 -10.22 37.51
N SER A 298 12.47 -11.55 37.41
CA SER A 298 11.22 -12.30 37.43
C SER A 298 10.36 -11.95 38.66
N ASP A 299 9.07 -12.25 38.62
CA ASP A 299 8.10 -11.89 39.65
C ASP A 299 8.52 -12.28 41.08
N GLY A 300 9.08 -13.48 41.22
CA GLY A 300 9.58 -14.02 42.49
C GLY A 300 11.04 -13.65 42.84
N SER A 301 11.70 -12.83 42.02
CA SER A 301 13.15 -12.58 42.10
C SER A 301 13.54 -11.82 43.36
N SER A 302 14.71 -12.15 43.92
CA SER A 302 15.23 -11.52 45.14
C SER A 302 15.63 -10.05 44.99
N GLU A 303 15.82 -9.62 43.75
CA GLU A 303 16.25 -8.31 43.30
C GLU A 303 15.23 -7.25 43.72
N TRP A 304 13.94 -7.56 43.63
CA TRP A 304 12.84 -6.70 44.07
C TRP A 304 12.90 -6.34 45.55
N LYS A 305 13.59 -7.13 46.40
CA LYS A 305 13.78 -6.81 47.83
C LYS A 305 14.66 -5.59 48.08
N HIS A 306 15.41 -5.14 47.08
CA HIS A 306 16.35 -4.01 47.19
C HIS A 306 15.92 -2.79 46.38
N VAL A 307 14.69 -2.80 45.86
CA VAL A 307 14.03 -1.65 45.23
C VAL A 307 13.13 -0.98 46.28
N GLY A 308 13.02 0.34 46.25
CA GLY A 308 12.15 1.07 47.18
C GLY A 308 10.67 0.64 47.04
N GLU A 309 9.95 0.56 48.15
CA GLU A 309 8.58 0.02 48.17
C GLU A 309 7.61 0.78 47.24
N ASP A 310 7.80 2.08 47.07
CA ASP A 310 7.00 2.92 46.16
C ASP A 310 7.18 2.54 44.68
N GLN A 311 8.40 2.17 44.26
CA GLN A 311 8.66 1.71 42.90
C GLN A 311 8.23 0.25 42.73
N LYS A 312 8.50 -0.57 43.75
CA LYS A 312 8.15 -1.99 43.75
C LYS A 312 6.64 -2.22 43.66
N SER A 313 5.83 -1.49 44.43
CA SER A 313 4.37 -1.61 44.39
C SER A 313 3.77 -1.21 43.04
N LYS A 314 4.44 -0.34 42.26
CA LYS A 314 4.00 0.07 40.92
C LYS A 314 4.41 -0.91 39.83
N LEU A 315 5.57 -1.54 39.97
CA LEU A 315 6.21 -2.30 38.89
C LEU A 315 6.08 -3.81 39.09
N ASN A 316 6.19 -4.31 40.32
CA ASN A 316 6.19 -5.74 40.59
C ASN A 316 4.78 -6.24 40.92
N HIS A 317 4.24 -7.07 40.03
CA HIS A 317 2.98 -7.78 40.22
C HIS A 317 3.28 -9.27 40.10
N VAL A 318 2.97 -10.06 41.12
CA VAL A 318 3.29 -11.50 41.13
C VAL A 318 2.06 -12.28 40.71
N ALA A 319 2.00 -12.69 39.44
CA ALA A 319 0.93 -13.51 38.90
C ALA A 319 1.43 -14.31 37.68
N ASP A 320 0.96 -15.55 37.49
CA ASP A 320 1.24 -16.31 36.26
C ASP A 320 0.27 -15.84 35.17
N ASP A 321 0.59 -14.71 34.54
CA ASP A 321 -0.21 -14.05 33.51
C ASP A 321 0.57 -13.82 32.19
N GLY A 322 1.78 -14.36 32.13
CA GLY A 322 2.72 -14.28 31.02
C GLY A 322 3.56 -13.01 31.02
N GLU A 323 3.35 -12.05 31.93
CA GLU A 323 4.09 -10.80 32.02
C GLU A 323 5.23 -10.88 33.02
N PHE A 324 6.41 -10.38 32.66
CA PHE A 324 7.57 -10.39 33.54
C PHE A 324 8.50 -9.21 33.24
N TRP A 325 9.31 -8.83 34.22
CA TRP A 325 10.41 -7.90 34.03
C TRP A 325 11.73 -8.63 33.81
N MET A 326 12.61 -8.02 33.02
CA MET A 326 14.01 -8.41 32.91
C MET A 326 14.90 -7.18 32.77
N SER A 327 16.20 -7.35 33.03
CA SER A 327 17.15 -6.25 32.78
C SER A 327 17.27 -5.97 31.29
N TYR A 328 17.44 -4.72 30.89
CA TYR A 328 17.69 -4.36 29.49
C TYR A 328 18.92 -5.10 28.93
N SER A 329 19.93 -5.37 29.76
CA SER A 329 21.11 -6.13 29.36
C SER A 329 20.79 -7.59 29.04
N ASP A 330 19.84 -8.19 29.76
CA ASP A 330 19.40 -9.56 29.49
C ASP A 330 18.48 -9.57 28.27
N PHE A 331 17.62 -8.54 28.11
CA PHE A 331 16.79 -8.38 26.92
C PHE A 331 17.63 -8.41 25.63
N ILE A 332 18.69 -7.59 25.55
CA ILE A 332 19.62 -7.56 24.41
C ILE A 332 20.32 -8.91 24.18
N LYS A 333 20.57 -9.70 25.22
CA LYS A 333 21.26 -10.99 25.10
C LYS A 333 20.32 -12.14 24.72
N GLN A 334 19.08 -12.11 25.18
CA GLN A 334 18.14 -13.21 25.03
C GLN A 334 17.26 -13.06 23.78
N PHE A 335 16.90 -11.83 23.42
CA PHE A 335 16.05 -11.53 22.27
C PHE A 335 16.89 -11.17 21.05
N SER A 336 16.34 -11.41 19.86
CA SER A 336 17.01 -11.17 18.58
C SER A 336 16.51 -9.90 17.92
N THR A 337 15.20 -9.65 17.99
CA THR A 337 14.53 -8.58 17.25
C THR A 337 13.56 -7.82 18.15
N LEU A 338 13.56 -6.50 18.02
CA LEU A 338 12.57 -5.57 18.59
C LEU A 338 11.85 -4.85 17.45
N GLU A 339 10.54 -4.72 17.60
CA GLU A 339 9.62 -4.16 16.63
C GLU A 339 8.84 -3.04 17.31
N ILE A 340 8.80 -1.84 16.70
CA ILE A 340 8.13 -0.66 17.25
C ILE A 340 7.16 -0.12 16.21
N CYS A 341 5.86 -0.13 16.49
CA CYS A 341 4.84 0.46 15.64
C CYS A 341 4.41 1.82 16.20
N ASN A 342 4.92 2.88 15.58
CA ASN A 342 4.55 4.25 15.91
C ASN A 342 3.18 4.59 15.34
N LEU A 343 2.35 5.22 16.16
CA LEU A 343 0.97 5.52 15.82
C LEU A 343 0.85 6.79 14.97
N THR A 344 -0.12 6.80 14.07
CA THR A 344 -0.51 8.00 13.29
C THR A 344 -1.29 8.99 14.17
N PRO A 345 -1.37 10.28 13.79
CA PRO A 345 -2.23 11.26 14.46
C PRO A 345 -3.68 10.79 14.51
N ASP A 346 -4.16 10.15 13.44
CA ASP A 346 -5.50 9.57 13.39
C ASP A 346 -5.73 8.63 14.57
N THR A 347 -4.69 7.94 15.07
CA THR A 347 -4.72 6.95 16.15
C THR A 347 -4.72 7.57 17.56
N LEU A 348 -4.18 8.78 17.72
CA LEU A 348 -4.02 9.46 18.99
C LEU A 348 -5.01 10.63 19.10
N MET A 349 -6.01 10.53 19.98
CA MET A 349 -7.05 11.55 20.17
C MET A 349 -6.71 12.63 21.22
N SER A 350 -5.52 12.59 21.80
CA SER A 350 -5.09 13.48 22.89
C SER A 350 -3.97 14.38 22.39
N ASP A 351 -4.17 15.69 22.53
CA ASP A 351 -3.20 16.75 22.18
C ASP A 351 -1.94 16.74 23.09
N ASP A 352 -1.94 15.92 24.16
CA ASP A 352 -0.84 15.83 25.13
C ASP A 352 0.32 14.92 24.65
N VAL A 353 0.16 14.28 23.48
CA VAL A 353 1.11 13.29 22.94
C VAL A 353 1.70 13.82 21.64
N GLY A 354 3.03 13.84 21.51
CA GLY A 354 3.68 14.24 20.25
C GLY A 354 3.22 13.39 19.07
N HIS A 355 2.82 14.04 17.97
CA HIS A 355 2.27 13.36 16.79
C HIS A 355 3.27 13.34 15.63
N TRP A 356 3.32 12.23 14.89
CA TRP A 356 4.03 12.14 13.62
C TRP A 356 3.19 12.74 12.49
N ASN A 357 3.75 13.62 11.68
CA ASN A 357 3.10 14.03 10.42
C ASN A 357 3.18 12.85 9.44
N ASN A 358 2.06 12.47 8.81
CA ASN A 358 1.99 11.31 7.92
C ASN A 358 1.63 11.71 6.48
N TYR A 359 2.41 11.24 5.51
CA TYR A 359 2.19 11.44 4.08
C TYR A 359 2.20 10.10 3.36
N GLN A 360 1.23 9.86 2.49
CA GLN A 360 1.04 8.57 1.83
C GLN A 360 0.93 8.71 0.31
N PHE A 361 1.66 7.83 -0.40
CA PHE A 361 1.64 7.77 -1.85
C PHE A 361 1.46 6.35 -2.36
N GLU A 362 0.43 6.16 -3.19
CA GLU A 362 0.25 4.91 -3.93
C GLU A 362 1.07 4.89 -5.22
N GLY A 363 1.71 3.76 -5.50
CA GLY A 363 2.55 3.54 -6.68
C GLY A 363 2.48 2.12 -7.23
N MET A 364 3.05 1.93 -8.42
CA MET A 364 3.14 0.63 -9.08
C MET A 364 4.45 0.49 -9.87
N TRP A 365 5.06 -0.68 -9.77
CA TRP A 365 6.08 -1.17 -10.69
C TRP A 365 5.41 -1.98 -11.80
N ARG A 366 5.58 -1.52 -13.04
CA ARG A 366 5.08 -2.20 -14.24
C ARG A 366 6.23 -2.53 -15.17
N VAL A 367 6.22 -3.76 -15.67
CA VAL A 367 7.23 -4.27 -16.58
C VAL A 367 7.22 -3.44 -17.85
N GLY A 368 8.41 -3.09 -18.32
CA GLY A 368 8.56 -2.24 -19.50
C GLY A 368 8.03 -0.82 -19.27
N SER A 369 8.01 -0.28 -18.04
CA SER A 369 7.77 1.16 -17.89
C SER A 369 8.34 1.73 -16.59
N SER A 370 7.98 1.13 -15.44
CA SER A 370 8.31 1.67 -14.11
C SER A 370 8.96 0.65 -13.18
N ALA A 371 9.08 -0.61 -13.59
CA ALA A 371 9.81 -1.65 -12.88
C ALA A 371 11.31 -1.57 -13.19
N GLY A 372 11.96 -0.50 -12.71
CA GLY A 372 13.33 -0.15 -13.07
C GLY A 372 14.41 -0.95 -12.33
N GLY A 373 14.05 -1.65 -11.24
CA GLY A 373 15.02 -2.33 -10.37
C GLY A 373 15.82 -1.34 -9.52
N CYS A 374 16.73 -1.83 -8.67
CA CYS A 374 17.56 -0.98 -7.80
C CYS A 374 18.70 -0.31 -8.58
N ARG A 375 19.49 0.54 -7.89
CA ARG A 375 20.60 1.33 -8.47
C ARG A 375 21.67 0.51 -9.21
N ASN A 376 21.77 -0.79 -8.94
CA ASN A 376 22.65 -1.71 -9.66
C ASN A 376 22.25 -1.83 -11.15
N ASN A 377 20.98 -1.59 -11.47
CA ASN A 377 20.43 -1.63 -12.83
C ASN A 377 20.44 -0.22 -13.44
N GLN A 378 21.63 0.28 -13.79
CA GLN A 378 21.82 1.68 -14.16
C GLN A 378 20.96 2.13 -15.35
N ALA A 379 20.75 1.24 -16.32
CA ALA A 379 19.96 1.52 -17.52
C ALA A 379 18.48 1.81 -17.22
N THR A 380 17.93 1.22 -16.15
CA THR A 380 16.48 1.22 -15.89
C THR A 380 16.09 1.86 -14.56
N PHE A 381 17.04 2.09 -13.64
CA PHE A 381 16.79 2.62 -12.29
C PHE A 381 16.01 3.93 -12.30
N SER A 382 16.35 4.86 -13.21
CA SER A 382 15.67 6.15 -13.30
C SER A 382 14.20 6.03 -13.72
N SER A 383 13.77 4.89 -14.27
CA SER A 383 12.37 4.68 -14.69
C SER A 383 11.43 4.40 -13.51
N ASN A 384 11.96 4.09 -12.33
CA ASN A 384 11.14 3.92 -11.12
C ASN A 384 10.36 5.21 -10.78
N PRO A 385 9.19 5.10 -10.12
CA PRO A 385 8.48 6.26 -9.59
C PRO A 385 9.36 7.07 -8.63
N GLN A 386 9.14 8.39 -8.56
CA GLN A 386 9.93 9.30 -7.74
C GLN A 386 9.01 10.20 -6.92
N PHE A 387 9.36 10.45 -5.66
CA PHE A 387 8.56 11.21 -4.70
C PHE A 387 9.44 12.25 -4.01
N VAL A 388 8.91 13.44 -3.77
CA VAL A 388 9.61 14.54 -3.11
C VAL A 388 9.22 14.60 -1.64
N VAL A 389 10.20 14.81 -0.79
CA VAL A 389 10.05 15.28 0.58
C VAL A 389 10.92 16.53 0.78
N ARG A 390 10.30 17.60 1.26
CA ARG A 390 10.95 18.86 1.60
C ARG A 390 10.87 19.07 3.10
N LEU A 391 12.04 19.12 3.72
CA LEU A 391 12.24 19.26 5.17
C LEU A 391 12.69 20.70 5.46
N GLU A 392 11.96 21.41 6.32
CA GLU A 392 12.23 22.82 6.62
C GLU A 392 12.65 23.03 8.08
N ASP A 393 11.91 22.44 9.02
CA ASP A 393 12.14 22.62 10.45
C ASP A 393 12.92 21.45 11.06
N VAL A 394 13.88 21.78 11.94
CA VAL A 394 14.65 20.81 12.74
C VAL A 394 13.86 20.36 13.98
N ASP A 395 14.21 19.21 14.54
CA ASP A 395 13.58 18.65 15.74
C ASP A 395 13.81 19.55 16.98
N ASP A 396 12.82 19.67 17.87
CA ASP A 396 12.93 20.55 19.06
C ASP A 396 13.83 19.95 20.16
N ASP A 397 13.82 18.62 20.31
CA ASP A 397 14.59 17.88 21.33
C ASP A 397 15.23 16.63 20.71
N PRO A 398 16.39 16.79 20.05
CA PRO A 398 17.06 15.71 19.35
C PRO A 398 17.64 14.69 20.34
N LEU A 399 17.19 13.42 20.23
CA LEU A 399 17.65 12.32 21.10
C LEU A 399 19.17 12.10 21.05
N ASP A 400 19.81 12.37 19.92
CA ASP A 400 21.25 12.25 19.70
C ASP A 400 22.04 13.48 20.16
N GLY A 401 21.38 14.64 20.34
CA GLY A 401 22.01 15.95 20.57
C GLY A 401 22.44 16.65 19.28
N GLU A 402 22.06 16.14 18.11
CA GLU A 402 22.41 16.71 16.80
C GLU A 402 21.17 17.29 16.10
N ASP A 403 21.30 18.54 15.64
CA ASP A 403 20.27 19.24 14.88
C ASP A 403 20.03 18.55 13.53
N GLY A 404 18.76 18.31 13.22
CA GLY A 404 18.33 17.75 11.94
C GLY A 404 16.83 17.54 11.91
N CYS A 405 16.33 17.10 10.76
CA CYS A 405 14.93 16.78 10.55
C CYS A 405 14.76 15.26 10.62
N THR A 406 14.10 14.75 11.67
CA THR A 406 13.84 13.31 11.82
C THR A 406 12.59 12.90 11.04
N PHE A 407 12.74 11.86 10.22
CA PHE A 407 11.63 11.24 9.49
C PHE A 407 11.85 9.75 9.26
N LEU A 408 10.77 9.01 9.04
CA LEU A 408 10.76 7.61 8.64
C LEU A 408 10.21 7.48 7.24
N VAL A 409 10.73 6.52 6.50
CA VAL A 409 10.23 6.15 5.18
C VAL A 409 9.85 4.69 5.19
N GLY A 410 8.56 4.40 5.03
CA GLY A 410 8.01 3.05 4.90
C GLY A 410 7.62 2.75 3.46
N LEU A 411 8.20 1.70 2.87
CA LEU A 411 7.84 1.19 1.54
C LEU A 411 7.15 -0.16 1.68
N MET A 412 5.84 -0.19 1.52
CA MET A 412 5.00 -1.39 1.67
C MET A 412 4.55 -1.94 0.32
N GLN A 413 4.76 -3.23 0.06
CA GLN A 413 4.21 -3.92 -1.12
C GLN A 413 2.85 -4.57 -0.81
N LYS A 414 1.89 -4.46 -1.75
CA LYS A 414 0.52 -4.95 -1.58
C LYS A 414 0.35 -6.44 -1.92
N ASP A 415 -0.69 -7.06 -1.38
CA ASP A 415 -1.23 -8.39 -1.76
C ASP A 415 -0.34 -9.62 -1.53
N GLY A 416 0.71 -9.53 -0.71
CA GLY A 416 1.64 -10.65 -0.46
C GLY A 416 0.98 -11.96 -0.01
N ARG A 417 0.08 -11.90 0.98
CA ARG A 417 -0.58 -13.09 1.54
C ARG A 417 -1.55 -13.77 0.57
N ARG A 418 -2.24 -13.00 -0.28
CA ARG A 418 -3.08 -13.54 -1.36
C ARG A 418 -2.24 -14.28 -2.41
N GLN A 419 -1.02 -13.82 -2.64
CA GLN A 419 -0.07 -14.42 -3.57
C GLN A 419 0.57 -15.71 -3.05
N LYS A 420 0.67 -15.92 -1.72
CA LYS A 420 1.14 -17.20 -1.13
C LYS A 420 0.33 -18.42 -1.59
N ARG A 421 -0.99 -18.27 -1.81
CA ARG A 421 -1.85 -19.33 -2.38
C ARG A 421 -1.39 -19.79 -3.77
N LEU A 422 -0.70 -18.93 -4.50
CA LEU A 422 -0.16 -19.18 -5.84
C LEU A 422 1.33 -19.51 -5.79
N ASP A 423 1.88 -19.82 -4.61
CA ASP A 423 3.30 -20.08 -4.37
C ASP A 423 4.22 -18.94 -4.84
N ARG A 424 3.71 -17.70 -4.75
CA ARG A 424 4.47 -16.48 -5.09
C ARG A 424 4.90 -15.78 -3.82
N ASN A 425 6.21 -15.60 -3.70
CA ASN A 425 6.84 -14.88 -2.59
C ASN A 425 6.82 -13.36 -2.83
N LEU A 426 6.96 -12.62 -1.73
CA LEU A 426 7.21 -11.19 -1.75
C LEU A 426 8.50 -10.88 -2.53
N GLU A 427 8.52 -9.75 -3.23
CA GLU A 427 9.72 -9.31 -3.95
C GLU A 427 10.65 -8.56 -2.98
N PRO A 428 11.97 -8.66 -3.13
CA PRO A 428 12.89 -7.82 -2.36
C PRO A 428 12.71 -6.34 -2.77
N ILE A 429 12.30 -5.51 -1.82
CA ILE A 429 12.00 -4.08 -2.03
C ILE A 429 12.93 -3.20 -1.21
N GLY A 430 13.12 -1.95 -1.64
CA GLY A 430 13.93 -0.94 -0.97
C GLY A 430 13.86 0.40 -1.68
N PHE A 431 14.51 1.42 -1.13
CA PHE A 431 14.47 2.77 -1.68
C PHE A 431 15.80 3.51 -1.50
N ALA A 432 16.02 4.54 -2.31
CA ALA A 432 17.17 5.43 -2.21
C ALA A 432 16.70 6.89 -2.17
N ILE A 433 17.40 7.72 -1.40
CA ILE A 433 17.09 9.13 -1.16
C ILE A 433 18.22 9.98 -1.73
N TYR A 434 17.88 10.96 -2.57
CA TYR A 434 18.82 11.87 -3.21
C TYR A 434 18.46 13.32 -2.87
N GLU A 435 19.44 14.11 -2.40
CA GLU A 435 19.26 15.57 -2.32
C GLU A 435 19.27 16.17 -3.72
N TYR A 436 18.40 17.14 -4.02
CA TYR A 436 18.46 17.88 -5.27
C TYR A 436 18.16 19.36 -5.05
N LYS A 437 18.57 20.22 -5.99
CA LYS A 437 18.35 21.67 -5.90
C LYS A 437 17.74 22.19 -7.19
N GLY A 438 16.60 22.88 -7.09
CA GLY A 438 16.12 23.79 -8.15
C GLY A 438 15.35 23.16 -9.32
N CYS A 439 14.84 21.92 -9.19
CA CYS A 439 14.06 21.25 -10.24
C CYS A 439 12.68 20.82 -9.72
N SER A 440 11.73 21.75 -9.57
CA SER A 440 10.34 21.38 -9.29
C SER A 440 9.67 20.81 -10.54
N ASN A 441 8.88 19.73 -10.38
CA ASN A 441 8.08 19.08 -11.44
C ASN A 441 8.86 18.38 -12.57
N VAL A 442 10.10 17.95 -12.35
CA VAL A 442 10.91 17.23 -13.35
C VAL A 442 11.26 15.84 -12.85
N HIS A 443 10.93 14.80 -13.61
CA HIS A 443 11.36 13.43 -13.34
C HIS A 443 12.89 13.32 -13.46
N LEU A 444 13.62 12.95 -12.40
CA LEU A 444 15.08 12.90 -12.40
C LEU A 444 15.57 11.80 -13.35
N GLY A 445 16.34 12.20 -14.36
CA GLY A 445 16.92 11.30 -15.35
C GLY A 445 18.19 10.58 -14.86
N PRO A 446 18.74 9.67 -15.70
CA PRO A 446 20.00 8.98 -15.44
C PRO A 446 21.15 9.95 -15.10
N ASP A 447 21.22 11.11 -15.75
CA ASP A 447 22.30 12.08 -15.53
C ASP A 447 22.38 12.61 -14.10
N VAL A 448 21.26 12.67 -13.38
CA VAL A 448 21.25 13.09 -11.96
C VAL A 448 21.47 11.88 -11.07
N LEU A 449 20.64 10.84 -11.23
CA LEU A 449 20.62 9.69 -10.32
C LEU A 449 21.85 8.78 -10.43
N LEU A 450 22.53 8.77 -11.57
CA LEU A 450 23.73 7.95 -11.75
C LEU A 450 25.01 8.69 -11.36
N ARG A 451 25.06 10.02 -11.52
CA ARG A 451 26.25 10.83 -11.20
C ARG A 451 26.33 11.20 -9.72
N GLN A 452 25.19 11.37 -9.07
CA GLN A 452 25.13 11.71 -7.65
C GLN A 452 25.04 10.46 -6.78
N ARG A 453 25.66 10.50 -5.60
CA ARG A 453 25.48 9.47 -4.57
C ARG A 453 24.20 9.74 -3.79
N ALA A 454 23.44 8.69 -3.49
CA ALA A 454 22.32 8.78 -2.57
C ALA A 454 22.80 9.29 -1.20
N VAL A 455 22.07 10.25 -0.62
CA VAL A 455 22.37 10.80 0.72
C VAL A 455 21.96 9.84 1.82
N ALA A 456 20.93 9.04 1.55
CA ALA A 456 20.46 7.96 2.41
C ALA A 456 19.81 6.87 1.55
N MET A 457 19.65 5.67 2.10
CA MET A 457 18.97 4.56 1.44
C MET A 457 18.44 3.60 2.49
N SER A 458 17.47 2.76 2.09
CA SER A 458 17.02 1.68 2.95
C SER A 458 18.19 0.77 3.31
N SER A 459 18.23 0.30 4.55
CA SER A 459 19.35 -0.48 5.08
C SER A 459 19.65 -1.73 4.25
N ASN A 460 18.62 -2.42 3.78
CA ASN A 460 18.71 -3.58 2.90
C ASN A 460 17.53 -3.62 1.91
N PHE A 461 17.71 -4.37 0.82
CA PHE A 461 16.57 -4.83 0.01
C PHE A 461 16.10 -6.18 0.55
N ILE A 462 14.93 -6.22 1.17
CA ILE A 462 14.41 -7.41 1.86
C ILE A 462 13.04 -7.77 1.29
N ASN A 463 12.74 -9.07 1.23
CA ASN A 463 11.45 -9.63 0.81
C ASN A 463 10.42 -9.63 1.96
N THR A 464 10.30 -8.52 2.68
CA THR A 464 9.26 -8.29 3.70
C THR A 464 8.08 -7.51 3.13
N ARG A 465 6.96 -7.50 3.85
CA ARG A 465 5.76 -6.74 3.44
C ARG A 465 6.05 -5.24 3.34
N GLU A 466 6.82 -4.72 4.29
CA GLU A 466 7.30 -3.34 4.30
C GLU A 466 8.78 -3.30 4.70
N VAL A 467 9.50 -2.35 4.09
CA VAL A 467 10.84 -1.93 4.53
C VAL A 467 10.71 -0.51 5.05
N CYS A 468 11.13 -0.30 6.29
CA CYS A 468 11.06 0.98 6.97
C CYS A 468 12.40 1.29 7.63
N ASP A 469 12.90 2.49 7.40
CA ASP A 469 14.12 2.99 8.03
C ASP A 469 13.90 4.43 8.53
N ARG A 470 14.55 4.75 9.65
CA ARG A 470 14.58 6.08 10.26
C ARG A 470 15.77 6.87 9.75
N PHE A 471 15.54 8.13 9.39
CA PHE A 471 16.55 9.05 8.90
C PHE A 471 16.52 10.37 9.66
N LYS A 472 17.70 10.99 9.73
CA LYS A 472 17.86 12.39 10.11
C LYS A 472 18.70 13.06 9.04
N LEU A 473 18.15 14.07 8.40
CA LEU A 473 18.82 14.83 7.33
C LEU A 473 18.70 16.34 7.63
N PRO A 474 19.64 17.17 7.13
CA PRO A 474 19.50 18.61 7.26
C PRO A 474 18.28 19.14 6.46
N PRO A 475 17.79 20.35 6.77
CA PRO A 475 16.75 20.99 5.97
C PRO A 475 17.13 21.05 4.48
N GLY A 476 16.20 20.67 3.60
CA GLY A 476 16.47 20.53 2.17
C GLY A 476 15.36 19.82 1.38
N GLU A 477 15.60 19.66 0.08
CA GLU A 477 14.70 18.95 -0.84
C GLU A 477 15.31 17.60 -1.25
N TYR A 478 14.53 16.54 -1.08
CA TYR A 478 14.96 15.17 -1.30
C TYR A 478 14.00 14.40 -2.19
N ALA A 479 14.55 13.57 -3.08
CA ALA A 479 13.81 12.65 -3.94
C ALA A 479 13.98 11.21 -3.43
N ILE A 480 12.86 10.56 -3.12
CA ILE A 480 12.78 9.15 -2.73
C ILE A 480 12.43 8.32 -3.97
N VAL A 481 13.27 7.33 -4.28
CA VAL A 481 13.12 6.41 -5.41
C VAL A 481 12.88 4.99 -4.90
N PRO A 482 11.61 4.56 -4.74
CA PRO A 482 11.28 3.19 -4.35
C PRO A 482 11.38 2.22 -5.54
N SER A 483 11.96 1.05 -5.28
CA SER A 483 12.21 0.03 -6.29
C SER A 483 12.17 -1.39 -5.71
N THR A 484 11.96 -2.37 -6.58
CA THR A 484 12.35 -3.75 -6.33
C THR A 484 13.85 -3.91 -6.57
N PHE A 485 14.47 -4.96 -6.01
CA PHE A 485 15.89 -5.22 -6.23
C PHE A 485 16.20 -5.50 -7.71
N GLN A 486 15.47 -6.46 -8.29
CA GLN A 486 15.56 -6.80 -9.71
C GLN A 486 14.62 -5.90 -10.54
N PRO A 487 14.99 -5.57 -11.79
CA PRO A 487 14.10 -4.91 -12.73
C PRO A 487 13.01 -5.87 -13.21
N HIS A 488 12.00 -5.34 -13.91
CA HIS A 488 10.91 -6.12 -14.52
C HIS A 488 10.04 -6.92 -13.52
N LYS A 489 10.11 -6.58 -12.23
CA LYS A 489 9.19 -7.09 -11.22
C LYS A 489 7.95 -6.21 -11.15
N LYS A 490 6.77 -6.84 -11.28
CA LYS A 490 5.49 -6.14 -11.15
C LYS A 490 5.07 -6.10 -9.69
N GLY A 491 4.48 -4.99 -9.27
CA GLY A 491 3.93 -4.87 -7.93
C GLY A 491 3.22 -3.54 -7.73
N SER A 492 2.28 -3.53 -6.79
CA SER A 492 1.69 -2.30 -6.26
C SER A 492 2.31 -2.02 -4.91
N PHE A 493 2.54 -0.75 -4.59
CA PHE A 493 3.16 -0.36 -3.34
C PHE A 493 2.53 0.90 -2.77
N ILE A 494 2.84 1.15 -1.50
CA ILE A 494 2.60 2.40 -0.81
C ILE A 494 3.92 2.88 -0.26
N LEU A 495 4.23 4.14 -0.53
CA LEU A 495 5.29 4.86 0.13
C LEU A 495 4.67 5.76 1.18
N ARG A 496 5.14 5.63 2.43
CA ARG A 496 4.71 6.42 3.57
C ARG A 496 5.89 7.20 4.12
N VAL A 497 5.67 8.46 4.46
CA VAL A 497 6.68 9.32 5.08
C VAL A 497 6.09 9.83 6.38
N PHE A 498 6.79 9.57 7.49
CA PHE A 498 6.42 10.05 8.81
C PHE A 498 7.47 11.04 9.30
N SER A 499 7.13 12.30 9.56
CA SER A 499 8.10 13.30 10.00
C SER A 499 7.72 13.95 11.32
N GLU A 500 8.71 14.21 12.17
CA GLU A 500 8.49 14.83 13.49
C GLU A 500 7.95 16.26 13.32
N LYS A 501 8.52 17.02 12.38
CA LYS A 501 8.02 18.32 11.93
C LYS A 501 7.26 18.22 10.62
N GLN A 502 6.45 19.23 10.30
CA GLN A 502 5.69 19.27 9.06
C GLN A 502 6.66 19.28 7.86
N ALA A 503 6.38 18.44 6.87
CA ALA A 503 7.12 18.36 5.62
C ALA A 503 6.18 18.60 4.43
N ALA A 504 6.70 19.21 3.36
CA ALA A 504 5.97 19.28 2.10
C ALA A 504 6.34 18.07 1.24
N THR A 505 5.33 17.33 0.76
CA THR A 505 5.55 16.10 -0.02
C THR A 505 4.73 16.10 -1.31
N SER A 506 5.28 15.52 -2.39
CA SER A 506 4.57 15.42 -3.67
C SER A 506 5.10 14.29 -4.55
N LYS A 507 4.33 13.89 -5.58
CA LYS A 507 4.85 12.96 -6.60
C LYS A 507 5.65 13.75 -7.64
N LEU A 508 6.88 13.32 -7.92
CA LEU A 508 7.73 13.96 -8.94
C LEU A 508 7.33 13.44 -10.33
N ASN A 509 6.24 13.98 -10.88
CA ASN A 509 5.77 13.68 -12.22
C ASN A 509 5.76 14.97 -13.06
N PRO A 510 6.13 14.90 -14.35
CA PRO A 510 5.93 16.01 -15.25
C PRO A 510 4.43 16.27 -15.41
N ASN A 511 4.05 17.55 -15.45
CA ASN A 511 2.70 17.94 -15.85
C ASN A 511 2.46 17.53 -17.31
N LEU A 512 1.23 17.15 -17.63
CA LEU A 512 0.84 16.89 -19.01
C LEU A 512 0.87 18.20 -19.79
N ASP A 513 1.83 18.32 -20.72
CA ASP A 513 1.99 19.50 -21.56
C ASP A 513 2.22 19.08 -23.01
N TYR A 514 1.65 19.85 -23.94
CA TYR A 514 1.85 19.70 -25.38
C TYR A 514 2.30 21.04 -25.96
N LYS A 515 3.59 21.13 -26.31
CA LYS A 515 4.14 22.33 -26.92
C LYS A 515 3.95 22.27 -28.43
N VAL A 516 2.97 23.03 -28.92
CA VAL A 516 2.76 23.24 -30.36
C VAL A 516 3.98 23.95 -30.95
N LYS A 517 4.94 23.19 -31.50
CA LYS A 517 5.99 23.75 -32.38
C LYS A 517 5.41 23.93 -33.80
N ASN A 518 4.39 24.77 -33.96
CA ASN A 518 3.94 25.19 -35.30
C ASN A 518 4.72 26.42 -35.73
N LYS A 519 5.79 26.19 -36.48
CA LYS A 519 6.25 27.13 -37.51
C LYS A 519 6.43 26.33 -38.80
N LEU A 520 5.34 26.14 -39.54
CA LEU A 520 5.46 25.94 -40.98
C LEU A 520 4.37 26.71 -41.72
N TYR A 521 4.89 27.49 -42.65
CA TYR A 521 4.32 28.49 -43.53
C TYR A 521 3.42 27.89 -44.63
N CYS A 522 2.79 28.83 -45.36
CA CYS A 522 2.23 28.76 -46.72
C CYS A 522 0.73 28.40 -46.79
N ALA A 523 -0.19 29.22 -47.32
CA ALA A 523 -0.13 30.12 -48.47
C ALA A 523 0.52 29.47 -49.70
N PHE A 524 -0.21 28.61 -50.43
CA PHE A 524 -0.24 28.55 -51.91
C PHE A 524 -1.12 27.36 -52.38
N LEU A 525 -2.04 27.70 -53.30
CA LEU A 525 -2.65 26.93 -54.40
C LEU A 525 -3.69 25.82 -54.14
N LYS A 526 -4.85 26.05 -54.79
CA LYS A 526 -5.93 25.09 -55.09
C LYS A 526 -5.47 24.09 -56.15
N GLN A 527 -5.55 22.80 -55.86
CA GLN A 527 -5.84 21.75 -56.83
C GLN A 527 -6.29 20.48 -56.08
N ASP A 528 -7.49 20.01 -56.40
CA ASP A 528 -8.17 18.88 -55.76
C ASP A 528 -7.55 17.55 -56.22
N MET A 529 -6.49 17.13 -55.54
CA MET A 529 -5.96 15.77 -55.60
C MET A 529 -6.18 15.14 -54.22
N GLU A 530 -7.06 14.16 -54.17
CA GLU A 530 -7.40 13.38 -52.99
C GLU A 530 -6.68 12.02 -53.04
N ILE A 531 -6.05 11.63 -51.93
CA ILE A 531 -5.33 10.36 -51.81
C ILE A 531 -6.12 9.46 -50.86
N SER A 532 -6.39 8.23 -51.30
CA SER A 532 -7.06 7.22 -50.47
C SER A 532 -6.12 6.63 -49.40
N VAL A 533 -6.66 6.11 -48.30
CA VAL A 533 -5.89 5.43 -47.24
C VAL A 533 -5.06 4.26 -47.80
N PHE A 534 -5.55 3.56 -48.83
CA PHE A 534 -4.85 2.43 -49.45
C PHE A 534 -3.63 2.89 -50.28
N GLU A 535 -3.77 3.98 -51.03
CA GLU A 535 -2.66 4.59 -51.76
C GLU A 535 -1.64 5.20 -50.79
N LEU A 536 -2.09 5.82 -49.69
CA LEU A 536 -1.22 6.31 -48.63
C LEU A 536 -0.35 5.18 -48.05
N VAL A 537 -0.94 4.06 -47.64
CA VAL A 537 -0.19 2.90 -47.12
C VAL A 537 0.80 2.36 -48.16
N THR A 538 0.41 2.30 -49.43
CA THR A 538 1.28 1.82 -50.52
C THR A 538 2.45 2.77 -50.76
N ILE A 539 2.23 4.09 -50.74
CA ILE A 539 3.27 5.11 -50.88
C ILE A 539 4.21 5.05 -49.67
N LEU A 540 3.68 4.99 -48.46
CA LEU A 540 4.46 4.90 -47.23
C LEU A 540 5.35 3.64 -47.22
N ASN A 541 4.79 2.48 -47.54
CA ASN A 541 5.53 1.22 -47.59
C ASN A 541 6.59 1.22 -48.70
N ASN A 542 6.31 1.77 -49.88
CA ASN A 542 7.28 1.86 -50.97
C ASN A 542 8.43 2.82 -50.65
N VAL A 543 8.17 3.97 -50.01
CA VAL A 543 9.21 4.94 -49.68
C VAL A 543 10.09 4.47 -48.52
N VAL A 544 9.50 3.76 -47.56
CA VAL A 544 10.25 3.18 -46.43
C VAL A 544 11.11 2.00 -46.88
N SER A 545 10.59 1.10 -47.72
CA SER A 545 11.37 -0.05 -48.24
C SER A 545 12.56 0.33 -49.13
N HIS A 546 12.57 1.51 -49.78
CA HIS A 546 13.70 1.99 -50.61
C HIS A 546 14.89 2.57 -49.82
N ARG A 547 14.82 2.63 -48.48
CA ARG A 547 15.89 3.20 -47.63
C ARG A 547 16.51 2.19 -46.65
N ASP A 548 16.56 0.91 -47.00
CA ASP A 548 17.04 -0.22 -46.15
C ASP A 548 16.20 -0.44 -44.88
N PHE A 549 14.87 -0.48 -44.99
CA PHE A 549 13.97 -0.71 -43.84
C PHE A 549 13.09 -1.96 -44.02
N PHE A 550 13.00 -2.79 -42.97
CA PHE A 550 11.93 -3.77 -42.78
C PHE A 550 10.85 -3.19 -41.85
N ILE A 551 10.07 -2.22 -42.33
CA ILE A 551 8.93 -1.67 -41.59
C ILE A 551 7.71 -1.70 -42.51
N ASN A 552 6.67 -2.46 -42.11
CA ASN A 552 5.38 -2.54 -42.80
C ASN A 552 4.34 -1.74 -42.01
N PHE A 553 3.69 -0.76 -42.64
CA PHE A 553 2.54 -0.05 -42.05
C PHE A 553 1.26 -0.87 -42.18
N ASN A 554 0.53 -1.08 -41.07
CA ASN A 554 -0.80 -1.69 -41.05
C ASN A 554 -1.80 -0.80 -40.31
N ILE A 555 -2.47 0.12 -41.03
CA ILE A 555 -3.53 0.96 -40.47
C ILE A 555 -4.87 0.20 -40.48
N PRO A 556 -5.57 -0.03 -39.35
CA PRO A 556 -6.86 -0.70 -39.33
C PRO A 556 -7.98 0.20 -39.89
N GLN A 557 -8.71 -0.32 -40.88
CA GLN A 557 -9.82 0.35 -41.56
C GLN A 557 -11.02 0.64 -40.65
N LYS A 558 -11.52 1.89 -40.73
CA LYS A 558 -12.95 2.17 -40.67
C LYS A 558 -13.25 3.37 -41.59
N ASP A 559 -14.18 3.12 -42.51
CA ASP A 559 -14.79 4.05 -43.47
C ASP A 559 -14.08 4.14 -44.85
N GLU A 560 -14.78 3.63 -45.88
CA GLU A 560 -14.40 3.66 -47.30
C GLU A 560 -14.47 5.07 -47.94
N SER A 561 -14.66 6.14 -47.15
CA SER A 561 -14.83 7.52 -47.65
C SER A 561 -13.81 8.54 -47.10
N ALA A 562 -12.83 8.13 -46.29
CA ALA A 562 -11.82 9.05 -45.77
C ALA A 562 -10.75 9.38 -46.84
N MET A 563 -11.00 10.43 -47.63
CA MET A 563 -10.07 10.99 -48.61
C MET A 563 -9.19 12.05 -47.93
N LEU A 564 -7.87 12.03 -48.15
CA LEU A 564 -6.94 13.06 -47.67
C LEU A 564 -6.60 14.03 -48.81
N GLY A 565 -6.82 15.32 -48.61
CA GLY A 565 -6.37 16.33 -49.57
C GLY A 565 -4.84 16.42 -49.63
N LEU A 566 -4.26 16.84 -50.76
CA LEU A 566 -2.80 16.95 -50.94
C LEU A 566 -2.09 17.76 -49.84
N LEU A 567 -2.73 18.80 -49.31
CA LEU A 567 -2.20 19.63 -48.24
C LEU A 567 -2.18 18.90 -46.88
N GLU A 568 -3.23 18.12 -46.61
CA GLU A 568 -3.34 17.29 -45.40
C GLU A 568 -2.36 16.11 -45.46
N PHE A 569 -2.19 15.51 -46.65
CA PHE A 569 -1.16 14.51 -46.92
C PHE A 569 0.24 15.08 -46.68
N HIS A 570 0.53 16.27 -47.18
CA HIS A 570 1.85 16.90 -46.98
C HIS A 570 2.13 17.17 -45.50
N LEU A 571 1.13 17.60 -44.73
CA LEU A 571 1.23 17.79 -43.28
C LEU A 571 1.45 16.45 -42.55
N LEU A 572 0.70 15.42 -42.89
CA LEU A 572 0.85 14.08 -42.32
C LEU A 572 2.23 13.50 -42.63
N TRP A 573 2.70 13.64 -43.87
CA TRP A 573 4.00 13.17 -44.31
C TRP A 573 5.15 13.87 -43.60
N SER A 574 5.07 15.20 -43.47
CA SER A 574 6.05 15.99 -42.71
C SER A 574 6.13 15.55 -41.25
N LYS A 575 4.98 15.25 -40.63
CA LYS A 575 4.92 14.69 -39.27
C LYS A 575 5.54 13.29 -39.18
N ILE A 576 5.22 12.39 -40.11
CA ILE A 576 5.79 11.03 -40.13
C ILE A 576 7.32 11.09 -40.32
N GLN A 577 7.83 11.97 -41.18
CA GLN A 577 9.28 12.17 -41.35
C GLN A 577 9.93 12.64 -40.05
N LYS A 578 9.32 13.62 -39.36
CA LYS A 578 9.81 14.07 -38.04
C LYS A 578 9.78 12.95 -37.01
N TYR A 579 8.71 12.16 -36.95
CA TYR A 579 8.62 11.02 -36.03
C TYR A 579 9.64 9.94 -36.38
N LEU A 580 9.96 9.73 -37.65
CA LEU A 580 11.01 8.80 -38.08
C LEU A 580 12.40 9.27 -37.62
N GLU A 581 12.70 10.56 -37.73
CA GLU A 581 13.97 11.13 -37.23
C GLU A 581 14.11 10.97 -35.72
N ILE A 582 13.03 11.23 -34.99
CA ILE A 582 12.99 11.02 -33.53
C ILE A 582 13.19 9.53 -33.23
N PHE A 583 12.44 8.63 -33.87
CA PHE A 583 12.55 7.18 -33.64
C PHE A 583 13.99 6.69 -33.83
N LYS A 584 14.66 7.10 -34.92
CA LYS A 584 16.07 6.74 -35.18
C LYS A 584 17.06 7.29 -34.16
N THR A 585 16.77 8.46 -33.60
CA THR A 585 17.63 9.07 -32.58
C THR A 585 17.59 8.25 -31.28
N PHE A 586 16.45 7.60 -31.01
CA PHE A 586 16.23 6.82 -29.79
C PHE A 586 16.40 5.30 -29.98
N ASP A 587 16.29 4.75 -31.20
CA ASP A 587 16.63 3.37 -31.57
C ASP A 587 18.16 3.21 -31.76
N THR A 588 18.91 3.43 -30.66
CA THR A 588 20.38 3.50 -30.71
C THR A 588 21.06 2.18 -31.08
N ASP A 589 20.37 1.06 -30.90
CA ASP A 589 20.84 -0.29 -31.24
C ASP A 589 20.40 -0.74 -32.65
N ASN A 590 19.65 0.09 -33.39
CA ASN A 590 19.05 -0.23 -34.68
C ASN A 590 18.25 -1.53 -34.67
N SER A 591 17.59 -1.83 -33.55
CA SER A 591 16.75 -3.01 -33.41
C SER A 591 15.47 -2.91 -34.24
N GLY A 592 15.11 -1.71 -34.70
CA GLY A 592 13.82 -1.43 -35.34
C GLY A 592 12.68 -1.28 -34.34
N THR A 593 12.99 -1.25 -33.04
CA THR A 593 12.03 -1.15 -31.94
C THR A 593 12.56 -0.23 -30.85
N MET A 594 11.67 0.40 -30.09
CA MET A 594 12.03 1.21 -28.93
C MET A 594 11.58 0.56 -27.64
N SER A 595 12.45 0.56 -26.64
CA SER A 595 12.08 0.29 -25.26
C SER A 595 11.21 1.40 -24.69
N SER A 596 10.54 1.11 -23.58
CA SER A 596 9.78 2.10 -22.83
C SER A 596 10.57 3.29 -22.29
N HIS A 597 11.87 3.10 -22.06
CA HIS A 597 12.75 4.16 -21.58
C HIS A 597 13.02 5.16 -22.71
N GLU A 598 13.32 4.63 -23.90
CA GLU A 598 13.46 5.40 -25.14
C GLU A 598 12.15 6.10 -25.51
N MET A 599 11.01 5.42 -25.34
CA MET A 599 9.69 6.00 -25.61
C MET A 599 9.42 7.28 -24.78
N ARG A 600 9.89 7.36 -23.53
CA ARG A 600 9.74 8.57 -22.71
C ARG A 600 10.57 9.73 -23.27
N GLY A 601 11.80 9.46 -23.71
CA GLY A 601 12.64 10.46 -24.37
C GLY A 601 12.04 10.89 -25.72
N ALA A 602 11.62 9.94 -26.54
CA ALA A 602 11.04 10.15 -27.86
C ALA A 602 9.73 10.97 -27.80
N THR A 603 8.86 10.70 -26.84
CA THR A 603 7.63 11.50 -26.63
C THR A 603 7.94 12.93 -26.22
N SER A 604 8.94 13.14 -25.35
CA SER A 604 9.39 14.47 -24.95
C SER A 604 9.97 15.25 -26.13
N GLU A 605 10.79 14.62 -26.97
CA GLU A 605 11.37 15.23 -28.18
C GLU A 605 10.28 15.55 -29.23
N ALA A 606 9.27 14.68 -29.34
CA ALA A 606 8.08 14.92 -30.16
C ALA A 606 7.23 16.11 -29.68
N GLY A 607 7.43 16.58 -28.45
CA GLY A 607 6.76 17.74 -27.86
C GLY A 607 5.68 17.40 -26.83
N PHE A 608 5.58 16.13 -26.42
CA PHE A 608 4.64 15.65 -25.41
C PHE A 608 5.36 15.38 -24.09
N GLN A 609 5.02 16.15 -23.05
CA GLN A 609 5.39 15.76 -21.69
C GLN A 609 4.29 14.88 -21.11
N VAL A 610 4.60 13.59 -20.92
CA VAL A 610 3.66 12.59 -20.40
C VAL A 610 4.05 12.15 -19.00
N ASN A 611 3.07 12.03 -18.11
CA ASN A 611 3.29 11.46 -16.78
C ASN A 611 3.44 9.94 -16.83
N ILE A 612 3.89 9.35 -15.71
CA ILE A 612 4.15 7.90 -15.64
C ILE A 612 2.90 7.03 -15.88
N ALA A 613 1.71 7.52 -15.51
CA ALA A 613 0.46 6.79 -15.71
C ALA A 613 0.08 6.71 -17.20
N VAL A 614 0.28 7.80 -17.95
CA VAL A 614 0.05 7.82 -19.40
C VAL A 614 1.10 6.96 -20.11
N LEU A 615 2.37 7.04 -19.72
CA LEU A 615 3.42 6.19 -20.28
C LEU A 615 3.11 4.69 -20.06
N GLN A 616 2.64 4.32 -18.89
CA GLN A 616 2.18 2.95 -18.59
C GLN A 616 1.04 2.50 -19.51
N SER A 617 0.08 3.37 -19.80
CA SER A 617 -1.02 3.07 -20.73
C SER A 617 -0.53 2.94 -22.17
N ILE A 618 0.44 3.76 -22.58
CA ILE A 618 1.07 3.68 -23.91
C ILE A 618 1.74 2.31 -24.08
N VAL A 619 2.64 1.95 -23.16
CA VAL A 619 3.35 0.66 -23.22
C VAL A 619 2.36 -0.51 -23.24
N ASN A 620 1.37 -0.51 -22.34
CA ASN A 620 0.38 -1.60 -22.29
C ASN A 620 -0.43 -1.76 -23.59
N ARG A 621 -0.60 -0.69 -24.38
CA ARG A 621 -1.45 -0.69 -25.56
C ARG A 621 -0.68 -0.94 -26.86
N TYR A 622 0.56 -0.44 -26.93
CA TYR A 622 1.36 -0.33 -28.15
C TYR A 622 2.65 -1.15 -28.11
N ALA A 623 3.09 -1.63 -26.95
CA ALA A 623 4.26 -2.49 -26.88
C ALA A 623 3.88 -3.96 -27.15
N ASP A 624 4.82 -4.71 -27.71
CA ASP A 624 4.71 -6.13 -27.99
C ASP A 624 4.90 -7.01 -26.74
N ALA A 625 4.97 -8.33 -26.92
CA ALA A 625 5.20 -9.28 -25.83
C ALA A 625 6.57 -9.12 -25.14
N HIS A 626 7.52 -8.45 -25.78
CA HIS A 626 8.84 -8.12 -25.26
C HIS A 626 8.91 -6.70 -24.67
N TYR A 627 7.77 -5.99 -24.60
CA TYR A 627 7.69 -4.59 -24.17
C TYR A 627 8.47 -3.62 -25.06
N ALA A 628 8.64 -3.97 -26.33
CA ALA A 628 9.23 -3.16 -27.37
C ALA A 628 8.13 -2.53 -28.24
N ILE A 629 8.34 -1.29 -28.69
CA ILE A 629 7.38 -0.53 -29.50
C ILE A 629 8.00 -0.34 -30.89
N ASP A 630 7.38 -0.93 -31.90
CA ASP A 630 7.80 -0.74 -33.28
C ASP A 630 7.41 0.65 -33.82
N PHE A 631 7.91 1.00 -35.00
CA PHE A 631 7.66 2.31 -35.59
C PHE A 631 6.18 2.58 -35.89
N ASP A 632 5.42 1.57 -36.33
CA ASP A 632 4.00 1.71 -36.64
C ASP A 632 3.21 2.05 -35.37
N SER A 633 3.46 1.30 -34.29
CA SER A 633 2.85 1.53 -32.98
C SER A 633 3.27 2.87 -32.37
N PHE A 634 4.51 3.30 -32.60
CA PHE A 634 5.00 4.63 -32.19
C PHE A 634 4.25 5.77 -32.87
N VAL A 635 4.13 5.73 -34.20
CA VAL A 635 3.41 6.74 -34.99
C VAL A 635 1.93 6.75 -34.63
N GLY A 636 1.30 5.57 -34.54
CA GLY A 636 -0.09 5.42 -34.11
C GLY A 636 -0.33 6.00 -32.72
N CYS A 637 0.60 5.79 -31.79
CA CYS A 637 0.54 6.38 -30.45
C CYS A 637 0.61 7.91 -30.49
N LEU A 638 1.59 8.50 -31.18
CA LEU A 638 1.77 9.96 -31.21
C LEU A 638 0.61 10.68 -31.90
N ILE A 639 0.10 10.14 -33.01
CA ILE A 639 -1.09 10.68 -33.69
C ILE A 639 -2.28 10.65 -32.74
N LYS A 640 -2.49 9.52 -32.03
CA LYS A 640 -3.61 9.38 -31.11
C LYS A 640 -3.48 10.32 -29.91
N LEU A 641 -2.28 10.50 -29.36
CA LEU A 641 -2.02 11.51 -28.32
C LEU A 641 -2.35 12.91 -28.83
N GLU A 642 -1.87 13.30 -30.01
CA GLU A 642 -2.14 14.60 -30.61
C GLU A 642 -3.65 14.85 -30.77
N MET A 643 -4.40 13.86 -31.27
CA MET A 643 -5.86 13.94 -31.39
C MET A 643 -6.53 14.14 -30.03
N LEU A 644 -6.09 13.44 -28.99
CA LEU A 644 -6.66 13.56 -27.64
C LEU A 644 -6.37 14.94 -27.04
N PHE A 645 -5.14 15.44 -27.16
CA PHE A 645 -4.78 16.79 -26.72
C PHE A 645 -5.57 17.87 -27.47
N SER A 646 -5.70 17.75 -28.79
CA SER A 646 -6.49 18.67 -29.62
C SER A 646 -7.96 18.70 -29.20
N LYS A 647 -8.57 17.52 -28.98
CA LYS A 647 -9.96 17.43 -28.51
C LYS A 647 -10.14 18.06 -27.13
N CYS A 648 -9.18 17.89 -26.22
CA CYS A 648 -9.26 18.49 -24.89
C CYS A 648 -9.10 20.01 -24.90
N GLN A 649 -8.20 20.54 -25.73
CA GLN A 649 -8.07 21.99 -25.92
C GLN A 649 -9.34 22.59 -26.52
N GLN A 650 -9.96 21.92 -27.49
CA GLN A 650 -11.26 22.34 -28.05
C GLN A 650 -12.37 22.29 -27.00
N ALA A 651 -12.47 21.21 -26.21
CA ALA A 651 -13.44 21.10 -25.13
C ALA A 651 -13.25 22.19 -24.06
N GLN A 652 -11.99 22.50 -23.69
CA GLN A 652 -11.67 23.60 -22.78
C GLN A 652 -12.05 24.98 -23.35
N GLN A 653 -11.80 25.22 -24.65
CA GLN A 653 -12.20 26.46 -25.32
C GLN A 653 -13.72 26.61 -25.38
N VAL A 654 -14.47 25.55 -25.68
CA VAL A 654 -15.94 25.56 -25.68
C VAL A 654 -16.49 25.81 -24.27
N PHE A 655 -15.89 25.23 -23.23
CA PHE A 655 -16.26 25.47 -21.83
C PHE A 655 -15.96 26.92 -21.37
N LEU A 656 -14.82 27.48 -21.80
CA LEU A 656 -14.43 28.88 -21.55
C LEU A 656 -15.36 29.88 -22.26
N ILE A 657 -15.91 29.51 -23.43
CA ILE A 657 -16.88 30.33 -24.17
C ILE A 657 -18.27 30.26 -23.53
N LEU A 658 -18.66 29.12 -22.95
CA LEU A 658 -19.96 28.94 -22.30
C LEU A 658 -20.04 29.55 -20.88
N ILE A 659 -18.91 29.82 -20.22
CA ILE A 659 -18.88 30.45 -18.88
C ILE A 659 -18.23 31.84 -18.97
N TRP A 660 -18.96 32.78 -19.54
CA TRP A 660 -18.76 34.22 -19.27
C TRP A 660 -19.89 34.74 -18.36
N ARG A 661 -19.96 34.19 -17.15
CA ARG A 661 -20.49 34.87 -15.97
C ARG A 661 -19.59 34.56 -14.76
N PRO A 662 -19.28 35.56 -13.92
CA PRO A 662 -18.24 35.42 -12.91
C PRO A 662 -18.73 34.61 -11.72
N VAL A 663 -18.18 33.41 -11.50
CA VAL A 663 -18.21 32.76 -10.19
C VAL A 663 -16.84 32.12 -9.92
N HIS A 664 -16.28 32.47 -8.76
CA HIS A 664 -15.04 31.94 -8.20
C HIS A 664 -15.11 30.43 -7.97
N ASN A 665 -14.32 29.63 -8.71
CA ASN A 665 -13.54 28.51 -8.16
C ASN A 665 -12.84 27.71 -9.28
N THR A 666 -11.52 27.82 -9.34
CA THR A 666 -10.65 27.30 -10.41
C THR A 666 -10.27 25.82 -10.25
N CYS A 667 -10.58 25.17 -9.12
CA CYS A 667 -10.07 23.83 -8.80
C CYS A 667 -10.88 22.64 -9.35
N ILE A 668 -12.07 22.83 -9.92
CA ILE A 668 -12.90 21.72 -10.45
C ILE A 668 -12.52 21.36 -11.91
N TYR A 669 -11.78 22.24 -12.60
CA TYR A 669 -11.62 22.23 -14.06
C TYR A 669 -10.64 21.17 -14.62
N ILE A 670 -9.69 20.67 -13.83
CA ILE A 670 -8.67 19.71 -14.32
C ILE A 670 -9.16 18.26 -14.24
N SER A 671 -10.05 17.95 -13.29
CA SER A 671 -10.48 16.57 -13.00
C SER A 671 -11.48 16.02 -14.04
N VAL A 672 -12.30 16.88 -14.65
CA VAL A 672 -13.29 16.48 -15.67
C VAL A 672 -12.63 16.14 -17.02
N CYS A 673 -11.59 16.86 -17.42
CA CYS A 673 -10.84 16.58 -18.65
C CYS A 673 -10.05 15.26 -18.57
N GLN A 674 -9.49 14.92 -17.40
CA GLN A 674 -8.82 13.63 -17.20
C GLN A 674 -9.80 12.45 -17.34
N LEU A 675 -11.03 12.61 -16.85
CA LEU A 675 -12.05 11.57 -16.89
C LEU A 675 -12.54 11.28 -18.32
N GLU A 676 -12.66 12.29 -19.18
CA GLU A 676 -13.12 12.14 -20.56
C GLU A 676 -12.03 11.59 -21.51
N ILE A 677 -10.76 11.99 -21.32
CA ILE A 677 -9.63 11.34 -22.01
C ILE A 677 -9.57 9.86 -21.65
N PHE A 678 -9.80 9.52 -20.38
CA PHE A 678 -9.74 8.15 -19.92
C PHE A 678 -10.88 7.28 -20.46
N LYS A 679 -12.13 7.77 -20.39
CA LYS A 679 -13.30 7.09 -20.96
C LYS A 679 -13.18 6.88 -22.47
N ALA A 680 -12.58 7.84 -23.19
CA ALA A 680 -12.35 7.73 -24.63
C ALA A 680 -11.25 6.71 -25.00
N LEU A 681 -10.26 6.51 -24.14
CA LEU A 681 -9.23 5.49 -24.31
C LEU A 681 -9.72 4.08 -23.97
N GLU A 682 -10.65 3.92 -23.02
CA GLU A 682 -11.21 2.62 -22.60
C GLU A 682 -12.29 2.06 -23.53
N ARG A 683 -13.12 2.89 -24.20
CA ARG A 683 -14.26 2.44 -25.02
C ARG A 683 -13.94 2.06 -26.47
N ALA A 684 -12.66 1.89 -26.81
CA ALA A 684 -12.25 1.55 -28.17
C ALA A 684 -12.52 0.07 -28.51
N ASP A 685 -13.80 -0.29 -28.67
CA ASP A 685 -14.20 -1.39 -29.53
C ASP A 685 -15.22 -0.92 -30.57
N LYS A 686 -14.97 -1.33 -31.81
CA LYS A 686 -15.68 -1.07 -33.07
C LYS A 686 -16.77 0.02 -33.07
N GLY A 687 -16.33 1.28 -33.17
CA GLY A 687 -17.07 2.40 -33.82
C GLY A 687 -18.42 2.82 -33.24
N LYS A 688 -18.59 2.79 -31.92
CA LYS A 688 -19.70 3.45 -31.22
C LYS A 688 -19.38 4.86 -30.70
N MET A 689 -18.27 5.47 -31.13
CA MET A 689 -17.71 6.68 -30.53
C MET A 689 -18.50 7.97 -30.85
N GLU A 690 -19.20 8.05 -31.98
CA GLU A 690 -19.95 9.26 -32.36
C GLU A 690 -21.30 9.40 -31.64
N LEU A 691 -21.99 8.29 -31.35
CA LEU A 691 -23.34 8.33 -30.75
C LEU A 691 -23.35 8.73 -29.27
N ASP A 692 -22.32 8.36 -28.51
CA ASP A 692 -22.27 8.58 -27.05
C ASP A 692 -21.92 10.04 -26.69
N ILE A 693 -21.10 10.71 -27.48
CA ILE A 693 -20.70 12.12 -27.23
C ILE A 693 -21.86 13.05 -27.58
N GLN A 694 -22.60 12.77 -28.65
CA GLN A 694 -23.77 13.54 -29.04
C GLN A 694 -24.90 13.41 -28.01
N GLN A 695 -25.12 12.21 -27.43
CA GLN A 695 -26.09 12.01 -26.33
C GLN A 695 -25.67 12.66 -25.00
N VAL A 696 -24.36 12.73 -24.70
CA VAL A 696 -23.86 13.43 -23.50
C VAL A 696 -23.98 14.94 -23.66
N CYS A 697 -23.68 15.47 -24.85
CA CYS A 697 -23.92 16.88 -25.18
C CYS A 697 -25.42 17.21 -25.12
N GLU A 698 -26.32 16.40 -25.70
CA GLU A 698 -27.77 16.62 -25.64
C GLU A 698 -28.35 16.53 -24.22
N ARG A 699 -27.88 15.58 -23.39
CA ARG A 699 -28.33 15.46 -21.99
C ARG A 699 -27.85 16.62 -21.10
N MET A 700 -26.70 17.23 -21.41
CA MET A 700 -26.21 18.41 -20.69
C MET A 700 -26.92 19.69 -21.13
N THR A 701 -27.33 19.81 -22.39
CA THR A 701 -28.13 20.94 -22.89
C THR A 701 -29.52 20.99 -22.23
N ASN A 702 -30.11 19.83 -21.91
CA ASN A 702 -31.42 19.74 -21.25
C ASN A 702 -31.42 20.06 -19.73
N TRP A 703 -30.26 20.32 -19.11
CA TRP A 703 -30.17 20.77 -17.71
C TRP A 703 -30.11 22.30 -17.56
N PHE A 704 -30.03 23.05 -18.67
CA PHE A 704 -29.87 24.51 -18.68
C PHE A 704 -30.80 25.22 -19.69
N VAL A 705 -32.06 24.80 -19.74
CA VAL A 705 -33.15 25.63 -20.29
C VAL A 705 -34.04 26.06 -19.13
N PRO A 706 -34.26 27.36 -18.88
CA PRO A 706 -35.33 27.82 -18.01
C PRO A 706 -36.68 27.64 -18.74
N ASP A 707 -37.63 27.08 -17.99
CA ASP A 707 -39.01 26.66 -18.31
C ASP A 707 -39.19 25.30 -19.01
#